data_AF-A0A2S5CIU8-F1
#
_entry.id   AF-A0A2S5CIU8-F1
#
_cell.length_a   1.000
_cell.length_b   1.000
_cell.length_c   1.000
_cell.angle_alpha   90.00
_cell.angle_beta   90.00
_cell.angle_gamma   90.00
#
_symmetry.space_group_name_H-M   'P 1'
#
loop_
_entity.id
_entity.type
_entity.pdbx_description
1 polymer ?
#
loop_
_entity_poly.entity_id
_entity_poly.type
_entity_poly.pdbx_seq_one_letter_code
_entity_poly.pdbx_strand_id
1 'polypeptide(L)'
;MTTPVLNKLKAKYRNQQLVSFAHQLAASPFWWVVSAANSAAKLMLYDTTTRLLWDANPKTDKQYLFTDGNKIVSTFSLADLKNWRLPTPAELWGIGGSSGFPLHEGDYRRILGQHPWLCSTICIDMDNNRSSFSATGYIFCHNDIAIQKSAQQFLHFCLTKQWNLLSCTDTKAKPLLQSLYASPKLSALYPPIDYIRARLPHLEDTQFTDPAKGLWEFWGMDAATLADQGSRARNPALDIRDWNVAIDFGTSSTVVAYSENGQSKLLRIGVDDFWKQQKPEHYENPTVLEFVDFTAFIEAWQAEAYQPLVSWDDVRCSHEALHNLRNHETDPAVVASILCKIKQWALREGKDARTRITDRQHGLEHELTPLKLLQPVKGEALSVDSDYPFDPVELYAWYLGMTINWRGRGIFLRYYMTFPVDYPVDIKQKILASFRRGLQRSLPATLVGQEAFLSFKVEERASEPAAYAAVALPELNIEPTTNGTPYAVFDFGGGTADFDFGYYRLPTAEEEDEGTEIVMEHFGSSGDKYLGGENLLENMAYRVFLHNIEVCRKKKVAFTRPLDADDFAGSEMFLEKTQAALTNSLMLISRLRPLWETGKNANASGIEKIQLINRDGQKSNCEFAIPEQVLFDYLEERIEQGVVNFFIALKKAFADKIPSEIHILLAGNASRSPMVQALFGLMPEGQQTYTDYLALHDNILSMLENLFDFSPTLIVHPPLPIDDKNVYRPTGKTGVALGLLQLCPGSAVEVINRTMENSLGEAPFAFYVGRIRSQRFQPALKQGAEYQQWHEIGPYREGVFNLVYSQSPKANTGEMREGEAGLIYKRLDLFGANGKLFARIIAPDTIQLCTATSAEAIHNGSLENLRELKLV
;
A
#
# COMPACT_ATOMS: atom_id res chain seq x y z
N MET A 1 -11.44 14.69 28.08
CA MET A 1 -12.02 13.50 27.43
C MET A 1 -10.87 12.57 27.04
N THR A 2 -10.94 11.28 27.35
CA THR A 2 -9.92 10.30 26.95
C THR A 2 -10.25 9.77 25.57
N THR A 3 -9.41 10.06 24.57
CA THR A 3 -9.52 9.47 23.23
C THR A 3 -8.96 8.04 23.23
N PRO A 4 -9.49 7.12 22.41
CA PRO A 4 -8.85 5.83 22.09
C PRO A 4 -7.33 5.93 21.86
N VAL A 5 -6.86 6.93 21.11
CA VAL A 5 -5.42 7.21 20.90
C VAL A 5 -4.69 7.44 22.22
N LEU A 6 -5.19 8.31 23.09
CA LEU A 6 -4.54 8.62 24.37
C LEU A 6 -4.42 7.37 25.25
N ASN A 7 -5.46 6.52 25.26
CA ASN A 7 -5.44 5.28 26.02
C ASN A 7 -4.39 4.30 25.48
N LYS A 8 -4.30 4.14 24.15
CA LYS A 8 -3.26 3.30 23.51
C LYS A 8 -1.86 3.84 23.80
N LEU A 9 -1.64 5.16 23.74
CA LEU A 9 -0.35 5.77 24.10
C LEU A 9 0.02 5.54 25.57
N LYS A 10 -0.93 5.69 26.51
CA LYS A 10 -0.69 5.40 27.93
C LYS A 10 -0.32 3.94 28.16
N ALA A 11 -1.00 3.00 27.49
CA ALA A 11 -0.68 1.59 27.59
C ALA A 11 0.72 1.28 27.04
N LYS A 12 1.08 1.83 25.87
CA LYS A 12 2.42 1.70 25.26
C LYS A 12 3.51 2.26 26.17
N TYR A 13 3.32 3.47 26.69
CA TYR A 13 4.23 4.10 27.65
C TYR A 13 4.43 3.24 28.90
N ARG A 14 3.33 2.76 29.50
CA ARG A 14 3.39 1.90 30.70
C ARG A 14 4.17 0.62 30.43
N ASN A 15 3.94 -0.04 29.29
CA ASN A 15 4.67 -1.25 28.91
C ASN A 15 6.16 -0.97 28.71
N GLN A 16 6.53 0.13 28.05
CA GLN A 16 7.95 0.54 27.89
C GLN A 16 8.63 0.80 29.24
N GLN A 17 7.97 1.50 30.16
CA GLN A 17 8.48 1.73 31.51
C GLN A 17 8.66 0.42 32.28
N LEU A 18 7.70 -0.51 32.18
CA LEU A 18 7.80 -1.82 32.83
C LEU A 18 8.99 -2.65 32.31
N VAL A 19 9.31 -2.58 31.02
CA VAL A 19 10.51 -3.23 30.46
C VAL A 19 11.77 -2.61 31.06
N SER A 20 11.88 -1.28 31.10
CA SER A 20 13.01 -0.59 31.72
C SER A 20 13.16 -0.94 33.20
N PHE A 21 12.06 -0.93 33.95
CA PHE A 21 12.06 -1.29 35.38
C PHE A 21 12.35 -2.77 35.61
N ALA A 22 12.01 -3.67 34.69
CA ALA A 22 12.38 -5.08 34.80
C ALA A 22 13.90 -5.27 34.75
N HIS A 23 14.61 -4.49 33.92
CA HIS A 23 16.08 -4.48 33.91
C HIS A 23 16.65 -3.93 35.23
N GLN A 24 16.08 -2.85 35.77
CA GLN A 24 16.50 -2.30 37.06
C GLN A 24 16.25 -3.28 38.21
N LEU A 25 15.09 -3.95 38.21
CA LEU A 25 14.73 -4.97 39.19
C LEU A 25 15.79 -6.08 39.22
N ALA A 26 16.19 -6.58 38.05
CA ALA A 26 17.17 -7.64 37.90
C ALA A 26 18.60 -7.24 38.34
N ALA A 27 18.90 -5.94 38.43
CA ALA A 27 20.23 -5.46 38.81
C ALA A 27 20.53 -5.56 40.32
N SER A 28 19.54 -5.94 41.14
CA SER A 28 19.73 -6.13 42.59
C SER A 28 19.09 -7.45 43.06
N PRO A 29 19.75 -8.20 43.97
CA PRO A 29 19.25 -9.49 44.42
C PRO A 29 17.97 -9.37 45.28
N PHE A 30 17.76 -8.21 45.92
CA PHE A 30 16.71 -8.03 46.92
C PHE A 30 16.01 -6.68 46.78
N TRP A 31 14.68 -6.70 46.90
CA TRP A 31 13.84 -5.50 46.88
C TRP A 31 12.79 -5.55 47.99
N TRP A 32 12.60 -4.44 48.69
CA TRP A 32 11.50 -4.31 49.64
C TRP A 32 10.20 -4.08 48.89
N VAL A 33 9.19 -4.92 49.13
CA VAL A 33 7.82 -4.68 48.68
C VAL A 33 7.11 -3.85 49.73
N VAL A 34 6.56 -2.72 49.32
CA VAL A 34 5.84 -1.77 50.18
C VAL A 34 4.47 -1.45 49.61
N SER A 35 3.57 -0.89 50.42
CA SER A 35 2.32 -0.35 49.91
C SER A 35 2.58 0.94 49.10
N ALA A 36 1.88 1.12 47.99
CA ALA A 36 1.92 2.36 47.22
C ALA A 36 1.38 3.57 48.02
N ALA A 37 0.46 3.34 48.96
CA ALA A 37 -0.08 4.39 49.83
C ALA A 37 0.83 4.72 51.02
N ASN A 38 1.66 3.77 51.45
CA ASN A 38 2.59 3.95 52.56
C ASN A 38 3.89 3.17 52.32
N SER A 39 4.91 3.88 51.83
CA SER A 39 6.23 3.30 51.53
C SER A 39 7.11 3.10 52.76
N ALA A 40 6.70 3.54 53.96
CA ALA A 40 7.48 3.36 55.18
C ALA A 40 7.39 1.93 55.73
N ALA A 41 6.28 1.25 55.49
CA ALA A 41 6.07 -0.13 55.93
C ALA A 41 6.61 -1.13 54.89
N LYS A 42 7.74 -1.76 55.19
CA LYS A 42 8.28 -2.91 54.44
C LYS A 42 7.36 -4.10 54.70
N LEU A 43 6.61 -4.52 53.69
CA LEU A 43 5.66 -5.63 53.84
C LEU A 43 6.39 -6.95 53.63
N MET A 44 7.09 -7.07 52.50
CA MET A 44 7.74 -8.30 52.08
C MET A 44 9.12 -8.00 51.50
N LEU A 45 9.95 -9.02 51.37
CA LEU A 45 11.23 -8.97 50.68
C LEU A 45 11.15 -9.86 49.44
N TYR A 46 11.31 -9.25 48.26
CA TYR A 46 11.38 -9.97 47.00
C TYR A 46 12.84 -10.35 46.70
N ASP A 47 13.09 -11.65 46.58
CA ASP A 47 14.37 -12.20 46.11
C ASP A 47 14.30 -12.37 44.59
N THR A 48 15.12 -11.65 43.84
CA THR A 48 15.09 -11.65 42.37
C THR A 48 15.68 -12.92 41.76
N THR A 49 16.49 -13.66 42.52
CA THR A 49 17.15 -14.90 42.09
C THR A 49 16.18 -16.08 42.18
N THR A 50 15.54 -16.24 43.33
CA THR A 50 14.58 -17.34 43.56
C THR A 50 13.15 -16.96 43.20
N ARG A 51 12.86 -15.66 43.06
CA ARG A 51 11.52 -15.06 42.85
C ARG A 51 10.55 -15.36 43.99
N LEU A 52 11.07 -15.62 45.19
CA LEU A 52 10.29 -15.80 46.40
C LEU A 52 9.98 -14.45 47.06
N LEU A 53 8.78 -14.35 47.65
CA LEU A 53 8.38 -13.23 48.49
C LEU A 53 8.44 -13.64 49.95
N TRP A 54 9.42 -13.13 50.69
CA TRP A 54 9.63 -13.42 52.10
C TRP A 54 8.91 -12.41 52.99
N ASP A 55 8.47 -12.83 54.18
CA ASP A 55 7.99 -11.90 55.20
C ASP A 55 9.10 -10.93 55.58
N ALA A 56 8.90 -9.61 55.45
CA ALA A 56 9.93 -8.65 55.82
C ALA A 56 10.07 -8.45 57.34
N ASN A 57 9.07 -8.85 58.13
CA ASN A 57 9.03 -8.63 59.58
C ASN A 57 8.60 -9.90 60.32
N PRO A 58 9.35 -11.01 60.19
CA PRO A 58 9.03 -12.22 60.93
C PRO A 58 9.08 -11.94 62.44
N LYS A 59 8.08 -12.45 63.16
CA LYS A 59 8.01 -12.29 64.62
C LYS A 59 9.07 -13.14 65.30
N THR A 60 9.91 -12.51 66.12
CA THR A 60 11.01 -13.13 66.86
C THR A 60 10.79 -13.15 68.38
N ASP A 61 9.55 -12.90 68.83
CA ASP A 61 9.16 -12.87 70.25
C ASP A 61 8.88 -14.26 70.84
N LYS A 62 8.61 -15.26 69.98
CA LYS A 62 8.25 -16.62 70.40
C LYS A 62 8.73 -17.67 69.41
N GLN A 63 9.25 -18.78 69.94
CA GLN A 63 9.53 -20.00 69.18
C GLN A 63 8.36 -20.98 69.22
N TYR A 64 8.22 -21.78 68.17
CA TYR A 64 7.14 -22.75 67.99
C TYR A 64 7.70 -24.15 67.78
N LEU A 65 6.94 -25.17 68.18
CA LEU A 65 7.25 -26.54 67.84
C LEU A 65 7.14 -26.74 66.33
N PHE A 66 8.08 -27.50 65.76
CA PHE A 66 8.09 -27.82 64.33
C PHE A 66 6.74 -28.39 63.85
N THR A 67 6.09 -29.23 64.66
CA THR A 67 4.77 -29.83 64.35
C THR A 67 3.66 -28.82 64.16
N ASP A 68 3.77 -27.63 64.78
CA ASP A 68 2.77 -26.58 64.69
C ASP A 68 3.06 -25.57 63.57
N GLY A 69 4.31 -25.52 63.07
CA GLY A 69 4.77 -24.50 62.13
C GLY A 69 3.93 -24.44 60.85
N ASN A 70 3.69 -25.58 60.19
CA ASN A 70 2.86 -25.63 58.98
C ASN A 70 1.41 -25.22 59.23
N LYS A 71 0.87 -25.52 60.42
CA LYS A 71 -0.50 -25.13 60.81
C LYS A 71 -0.60 -23.62 61.08
N ILE A 72 0.44 -23.02 61.65
CA ILE A 72 0.50 -21.57 61.90
C ILE A 72 0.59 -20.84 60.56
N VAL A 73 1.52 -21.25 59.69
CA VAL A 73 1.76 -20.57 58.42
C VAL A 73 0.59 -20.75 57.44
N SER A 74 -0.15 -21.87 57.49
CA SER A 74 -1.34 -22.04 56.64
C SER A 74 -2.47 -21.04 56.93
N THR A 75 -2.48 -20.46 58.14
CA THR A 75 -3.40 -19.37 58.52
C THR A 75 -2.80 -17.98 58.37
N PHE A 76 -1.50 -17.88 58.04
CA PHE A 76 -0.81 -16.61 57.87
C PHE A 76 -1.27 -15.91 56.59
N SER A 77 -1.54 -14.61 56.72
CA SER A 77 -1.87 -13.74 55.60
C SER A 77 -1.18 -12.40 55.78
N LEU A 78 -0.56 -11.95 54.69
CA LEU A 78 0.18 -10.71 54.61
C LEU A 78 -0.02 -10.14 53.22
N ALA A 79 -0.25 -8.82 53.13
CA ALA A 79 -0.47 -8.10 51.87
C ALA A 79 -1.55 -8.75 50.97
N ASP A 80 -2.68 -9.19 51.54
CA ASP A 80 -3.75 -9.87 50.80
C ASP A 80 -3.31 -11.13 50.02
N LEU A 81 -2.20 -11.74 50.43
CA LEU A 81 -1.76 -13.05 49.96
C LEU A 81 -2.12 -14.13 50.97
N LYS A 82 -2.56 -15.28 50.44
CA LYS A 82 -2.76 -16.54 51.15
C LYS A 82 -1.72 -17.57 50.68
N ASN A 83 -1.72 -18.75 51.28
CA ASN A 83 -0.84 -19.87 50.92
C ASN A 83 0.65 -19.57 51.14
N TRP A 84 0.96 -18.89 52.24
CA TRP A 84 2.33 -18.80 52.72
C TRP A 84 2.81 -20.18 53.16
N ARG A 85 4.12 -20.41 53.10
CA ARG A 85 4.72 -21.68 53.54
C ARG A 85 6.03 -21.47 54.28
N LEU A 86 6.38 -22.47 55.08
CA LEU A 86 7.73 -22.58 55.63
C LEU A 86 8.72 -22.88 54.49
N PRO A 87 9.94 -22.32 54.56
CA PRO A 87 10.99 -22.61 53.61
C PRO A 87 11.44 -24.06 53.73
N THR A 88 11.93 -24.61 52.63
CA THR A 88 12.74 -25.83 52.70
C THR A 88 14.08 -25.53 53.38
N PRO A 89 14.78 -26.55 53.90
CA PRO A 89 16.14 -26.39 54.40
C PRO A 89 17.08 -25.67 53.43
N ALA A 90 17.01 -26.00 52.14
CA ALA A 90 17.85 -25.40 51.11
C ALA A 90 17.49 -23.93 50.84
N GLU A 91 16.19 -23.59 50.82
CA GLU A 91 15.73 -22.21 50.62
C GLU A 91 16.17 -21.31 51.78
N LEU A 92 15.98 -21.75 53.02
CA LEU A 92 16.36 -20.99 54.21
C LEU A 92 17.88 -20.82 54.30
N TRP A 93 18.63 -21.90 54.09
CA TRP A 93 20.10 -21.86 54.10
C TRP A 93 20.67 -21.01 52.97
N GLY A 94 20.04 -21.05 51.80
CA GLY A 94 20.39 -20.26 50.63
C GLY A 94 20.21 -18.76 50.88
N ILE A 95 19.03 -18.34 51.34
CA ILE A 95 18.77 -16.91 51.57
C ILE A 95 19.65 -16.32 52.68
N GLY A 96 19.82 -17.03 53.81
CA GLY A 96 20.67 -16.56 54.91
C GLY A 96 22.16 -16.47 54.56
N GLY A 97 22.61 -17.19 53.52
CA GLY A 97 23.98 -17.11 53.01
C GLY A 97 24.15 -16.18 51.80
N SER A 98 23.10 -15.49 51.37
CA SER A 98 23.15 -14.64 50.18
C SER A 98 23.86 -13.32 50.49
N SER A 99 24.80 -12.93 49.64
CA SER A 99 25.50 -11.65 49.78
C SER A 99 24.51 -10.47 49.67
N GLY A 100 24.56 -9.55 50.63
CA GLY A 100 23.67 -8.39 50.67
C GLY A 100 22.23 -8.68 51.10
N PHE A 101 21.96 -9.85 51.73
CA PHE A 101 20.67 -10.15 52.32
C PHE A 101 20.33 -9.13 53.42
N PRO A 102 19.22 -8.36 53.29
CA PRO A 102 19.04 -7.16 54.11
C PRO A 102 18.46 -7.43 55.50
N LEU A 103 18.08 -8.68 55.82
CA LEU A 103 17.70 -9.10 57.17
C LEU A 103 18.83 -9.88 57.87
N HIS A 104 20.04 -9.89 57.29
CA HIS A 104 21.22 -10.44 57.96
C HIS A 104 21.60 -9.55 59.15
N GLU A 105 21.68 -10.15 60.32
CA GLU A 105 22.10 -9.47 61.55
C GLU A 105 22.79 -10.49 62.48
N GLY A 106 23.95 -10.12 63.02
CA GLY A 106 24.77 -11.00 63.86
C GLY A 106 25.75 -11.86 63.05
N ASP A 107 26.29 -12.90 63.71
CA ASP A 107 27.29 -13.78 63.11
C ASP A 107 26.67 -14.81 62.15
N TYR A 108 27.52 -15.40 61.30
CA TYR A 108 27.16 -16.50 60.38
C TYR A 108 26.02 -16.13 59.41
N ARG A 109 24.95 -16.94 59.35
CA ARG A 109 23.81 -16.77 58.43
C ARG A 109 22.52 -16.40 59.14
N ARG A 110 22.63 -15.82 60.34
CA ARG A 110 21.47 -15.46 61.16
C ARG A 110 20.58 -14.44 60.43
N ILE A 111 19.28 -14.62 60.63
CA ILE A 111 18.24 -13.71 60.16
C ILE A 111 17.77 -12.97 61.42
N LEU A 112 17.84 -11.63 61.43
CA LEU A 112 17.49 -10.79 62.58
C LEU A 112 18.17 -11.21 63.91
N GLY A 113 19.42 -11.67 63.84
CA GLY A 113 20.18 -12.14 65.00
C GLY A 113 19.68 -13.46 65.61
N GLN A 114 18.64 -14.06 65.04
CA GLN A 114 17.97 -15.22 65.62
C GLN A 114 18.42 -16.55 65.00
N HIS A 115 18.40 -17.55 65.86
CA HIS A 115 18.49 -18.97 65.55
C HIS A 115 17.82 -19.75 66.72
N PRO A 116 17.20 -20.91 66.47
CA PRO A 116 17.01 -21.60 65.19
C PRO A 116 15.68 -21.21 64.50
N TRP A 117 15.54 -21.52 63.20
CA TRP A 117 14.35 -21.23 62.39
C TRP A 117 13.64 -22.53 61.95
N LEU A 118 12.32 -22.49 61.81
CA LEU A 118 11.52 -23.61 61.30
C LEU A 118 11.58 -23.70 59.77
N CYS A 119 11.74 -24.92 59.27
CA CYS A 119 11.59 -25.28 57.86
C CYS A 119 10.41 -26.23 57.66
N SER A 120 10.11 -26.58 56.42
CA SER A 120 9.02 -27.48 56.06
C SER A 120 9.13 -28.90 56.65
N THR A 121 10.37 -29.38 56.92
CA THR A 121 10.64 -30.74 57.39
C THR A 121 11.45 -30.84 58.69
N ILE A 122 12.15 -29.77 59.09
CA ILE A 122 13.08 -29.75 60.23
C ILE A 122 13.19 -28.34 60.83
N CYS A 123 13.85 -28.20 61.98
CA CYS A 123 14.35 -26.93 62.48
C CYS A 123 15.86 -26.81 62.19
N ILE A 124 16.32 -25.63 61.75
CA ILE A 124 17.71 -25.37 61.35
C ILE A 124 18.34 -24.29 62.22
N ASP A 125 19.52 -24.61 62.76
CA ASP A 125 20.44 -23.64 63.36
C ASP A 125 21.27 -22.96 62.25
N MET A 126 21.11 -21.65 62.11
CA MET A 126 21.74 -20.85 61.05
C MET A 126 23.25 -20.63 61.29
N ASP A 127 23.78 -20.94 62.48
CA ASP A 127 25.21 -20.78 62.76
C ASP A 127 26.07 -21.89 62.16
N ASN A 128 25.54 -23.12 62.12
CA ASN A 128 26.33 -24.33 61.86
C ASN A 128 25.60 -25.37 61.00
N ASN A 129 24.43 -25.03 60.44
CA ASN A 129 23.56 -25.92 59.66
C ASN A 129 23.09 -27.19 60.40
N ARG A 130 23.08 -27.19 61.74
CA ARG A 130 22.62 -28.35 62.50
C ARG A 130 21.10 -28.43 62.44
N SER A 131 20.60 -29.61 62.15
CA SER A 131 19.17 -29.92 62.08
C SER A 131 18.70 -30.67 63.32
N SER A 132 17.53 -30.31 63.86
CA SER A 132 16.89 -31.04 64.97
C SER A 132 15.40 -31.25 64.69
N PHE A 133 14.94 -32.48 64.94
CA PHE A 133 13.54 -32.89 64.78
C PHE A 133 12.67 -32.56 66.01
N SER A 134 13.28 -32.25 67.16
CA SER A 134 12.60 -32.01 68.45
C SER A 134 12.75 -30.58 68.97
N ALA A 135 13.28 -29.66 68.16
CA ALA A 135 13.55 -28.29 68.55
C ALA A 135 12.38 -27.32 68.24
N THR A 136 12.22 -26.32 69.11
CA THR A 136 11.42 -25.13 68.83
C THR A 136 12.23 -24.16 67.97
N GLY A 137 11.58 -23.42 67.08
CA GLY A 137 12.23 -22.39 66.25
C GLY A 137 11.30 -21.25 65.86
N TYR A 138 11.88 -20.17 65.32
CA TYR A 138 11.12 -19.02 64.80
C TYR A 138 10.55 -19.30 63.42
N ILE A 139 9.53 -18.55 63.00
CA ILE A 139 8.88 -18.69 61.69
C ILE A 139 9.34 -17.57 60.76
N PHE A 140 10.03 -17.95 59.68
CA PHE A 140 10.31 -17.08 58.54
C PHE A 140 9.66 -17.73 57.34
N CYS A 141 8.54 -17.18 56.88
CA CYS A 141 7.75 -17.77 55.82
C CYS A 141 7.89 -16.99 54.51
N HIS A 142 7.51 -17.64 53.41
CA HIS A 142 7.53 -17.02 52.10
C HIS A 142 6.37 -17.49 51.22
N ASN A 143 6.21 -16.83 50.08
CA ASN A 143 5.14 -17.06 49.12
C ASN A 143 5.70 -17.26 47.69
N ASP A 144 5.15 -18.27 47.00
CA ASP A 144 5.60 -18.71 45.69
C ASP A 144 4.94 -17.97 44.51
N ILE A 145 4.02 -17.04 44.76
CA ILE A 145 3.17 -16.44 43.71
C ILE A 145 3.97 -15.74 42.60
N ALA A 146 5.21 -15.33 42.86
CA ALA A 146 6.07 -14.66 41.90
C ALA A 146 7.00 -15.60 41.10
N ILE A 147 7.13 -16.88 41.47
CA ILE A 147 8.07 -17.83 40.82
C ILE A 147 7.84 -17.93 39.31
N GLN A 148 6.58 -18.13 38.91
CA GLN A 148 6.20 -18.34 37.51
C GLN A 148 6.03 -17.03 36.72
N LYS A 149 6.36 -15.87 37.31
CA LYS A 149 6.27 -14.56 36.65
C LYS A 149 7.63 -14.13 36.17
N SER A 150 7.71 -13.64 34.93
CA SER A 150 8.85 -12.83 34.50
C SER A 150 8.95 -11.55 35.35
N ALA A 151 10.10 -10.89 35.36
CA ALA A 151 10.27 -9.61 36.07
C ALA A 151 9.19 -8.59 35.67
N GLN A 152 8.91 -8.47 34.38
CA GLN A 152 7.86 -7.58 33.87
C GLN A 152 6.44 -7.98 34.36
N GLN A 153 6.11 -9.28 34.32
CA GLN A 153 4.83 -9.79 34.83
C GLN A 153 4.69 -9.57 36.34
N PHE A 154 5.78 -9.70 37.10
CA PHE A 154 5.80 -9.42 38.53
C PHE A 154 5.59 -7.92 38.83
N LEU A 155 6.23 -7.02 38.09
CA LEU A 155 5.99 -5.58 38.21
C LEU A 155 4.55 -5.21 37.86
N HIS A 156 3.99 -5.81 36.81
CA HIS A 156 2.58 -5.65 36.47
C HIS A 156 1.68 -6.13 37.63
N PHE A 157 1.97 -7.30 38.20
CA PHE A 157 1.26 -7.83 39.36
C PHE A 157 1.34 -6.90 40.58
N CYS A 158 2.52 -6.33 40.86
CA CYS A 158 2.69 -5.32 41.92
C CYS A 158 1.75 -4.13 41.72
N LEU A 159 1.64 -3.61 40.49
CA LEU A 159 0.72 -2.51 40.20
C LEU A 159 -0.75 -2.91 40.44
N THR A 160 -1.17 -4.13 40.09
CA THR A 160 -2.53 -4.60 40.38
C THR A 160 -2.81 -4.70 41.88
N LYS A 161 -1.77 -4.96 42.67
CA LYS A 161 -1.83 -5.06 44.13
C LYS A 161 -1.57 -3.75 44.87
N GLN A 162 -1.39 -2.63 44.15
CA GLN A 162 -1.01 -1.34 44.74
C GLN A 162 0.28 -1.46 45.57
N TRP A 163 1.26 -2.20 45.07
CA TRP A 163 2.58 -2.36 45.68
C TRP A 163 3.65 -1.58 44.93
N ASN A 164 4.65 -1.13 45.67
CA ASN A 164 5.85 -0.51 45.14
C ASN A 164 7.09 -1.27 45.59
N LEU A 165 8.22 -1.00 44.93
CA LEU A 165 9.49 -1.67 45.20
C LEU A 165 10.54 -0.63 45.59
N LEU A 166 11.14 -0.81 46.75
CA LEU A 166 12.24 0.01 47.25
C LEU A 166 13.55 -0.78 47.20
N SER A 167 14.63 -0.09 46.83
CA SER A 167 15.96 -0.68 46.84
C SER A 167 16.36 -1.06 48.26
N CYS A 168 16.95 -2.25 48.42
CA CYS A 168 17.54 -2.65 49.70
C CYS A 168 18.92 -2.02 49.94
N THR A 169 19.59 -1.59 48.88
CA THR A 169 20.99 -1.11 48.91
C THR A 169 21.11 0.41 48.80
N ASP A 170 20.17 1.08 48.12
CA ASP A 170 20.11 2.54 48.01
C ASP A 170 18.90 3.10 48.76
N THR A 171 19.15 3.59 49.97
CA THR A 171 18.13 4.15 50.86
C THR A 171 17.59 5.51 50.41
N LYS A 172 18.23 6.16 49.43
CA LYS A 172 17.75 7.42 48.84
C LYS A 172 16.97 7.22 47.55
N ALA A 173 16.96 6.01 46.99
CA ALA A 173 16.22 5.68 45.79
C ALA A 173 14.71 5.87 46.01
N LYS A 174 14.05 6.47 45.01
CA LYS A 174 12.58 6.55 44.99
C LYS A 174 12.00 5.16 44.72
N PRO A 175 10.76 4.87 45.18
CA PRO A 175 10.09 3.63 44.84
C PRO A 175 9.98 3.44 43.32
N LEU A 176 10.38 2.26 42.84
CA LEU A 176 10.59 1.95 41.42
C LEU A 176 9.36 2.20 40.56
N LEU A 177 8.17 1.84 41.06
CA LEU A 177 6.90 1.94 40.33
C LEU A 177 6.17 3.27 40.59
N GLN A 178 6.74 4.19 41.36
CA GLN A 178 6.04 5.41 41.80
C GLN A 178 5.51 6.25 40.63
N SER A 179 6.28 6.37 39.56
CA SER A 179 5.91 7.17 38.38
C SER A 179 4.71 6.60 37.62
N LEU A 180 4.38 5.32 37.77
CA LEU A 180 3.27 4.65 37.07
C LEU A 180 1.93 4.76 37.80
N TYR A 181 1.92 5.29 39.03
CA TYR A 181 0.69 5.58 39.76
C TYR A 181 0.06 6.92 39.39
N ALA A 182 0.84 7.83 38.78
CA ALA A 182 0.35 9.08 38.23
C ALA A 182 0.06 8.94 36.73
N SER A 183 -0.84 9.77 36.19
CA SER A 183 -0.96 9.90 34.74
C SER A 183 0.30 10.56 34.17
N PRO A 184 0.95 9.96 33.14
CA PRO A 184 2.11 10.57 32.52
C PRO A 184 1.73 11.88 31.81
N LYS A 185 2.67 12.82 31.76
CA LYS A 185 2.52 14.07 31.01
C LYS A 185 2.31 13.79 29.52
N LEU A 186 1.54 14.64 28.85
CA LEU A 186 1.30 14.52 27.40
C LEU A 186 2.61 14.56 26.58
N SER A 187 3.58 15.38 27.00
CA SER A 187 4.92 15.44 26.39
C SER A 187 5.75 14.15 26.52
N ALA A 188 5.38 13.23 27.41
CA ALA A 188 6.01 11.91 27.50
C ALA A 188 5.30 10.86 26.61
N LEU A 189 4.06 11.13 26.17
CA LEU A 189 3.22 10.20 25.44
C LEU A 189 3.23 10.44 23.92
N TYR A 190 3.14 11.70 23.51
CA TYR A 190 2.95 12.10 22.12
C TYR A 190 4.22 12.18 21.26
N PRO A 191 5.48 12.24 21.76
CA PRO A 191 6.65 12.37 20.88
C PRO A 191 6.70 11.41 19.67
N PRO A 192 6.32 10.12 19.80
CA PRO A 192 6.37 9.18 18.66
C PRO A 192 5.07 9.12 17.84
N ILE A 193 4.08 9.99 18.04
CA ILE A 193 2.73 9.85 17.45
C ILE A 193 2.75 9.71 15.92
N ASP A 194 3.50 10.58 15.23
CA ASP A 194 3.57 10.57 13.76
C ASP A 194 4.50 9.46 13.26
N TYR A 195 5.52 9.10 14.05
CA TYR A 195 6.43 7.97 13.78
C TYR A 195 5.74 6.61 13.85
N ILE A 196 4.83 6.44 14.82
CA ILE A 196 4.03 5.22 14.96
C ILE A 196 3.17 5.01 13.72
N ARG A 197 2.54 6.09 13.21
CA ARG A 197 1.63 6.03 12.07
C ARG A 197 2.36 5.84 10.74
N ALA A 198 3.40 6.63 10.49
CA ALA A 198 3.96 6.78 9.14
C ALA A 198 5.49 6.93 9.09
N ARG A 199 6.21 6.56 10.17
CA ARG A 199 7.67 6.73 10.31
C ARG A 199 8.17 8.17 10.09
N LEU A 200 7.30 9.15 10.27
CA LEU A 200 7.64 10.57 10.26
C LEU A 200 8.52 10.92 11.47
N PRO A 201 9.29 12.02 11.42
CA PRO A 201 10.15 12.44 12.53
C PRO A 201 9.40 12.52 13.86
N HIS A 202 10.09 12.16 14.95
CA HIS A 202 9.57 12.36 16.31
C HIS A 202 9.32 13.84 16.57
N LEU A 203 8.29 14.14 17.36
CA LEU A 203 8.04 15.50 17.80
C LEU A 203 9.15 15.95 18.75
N GLU A 204 9.67 17.15 18.51
CA GLU A 204 10.64 17.80 19.37
C GLU A 204 9.97 18.33 20.64
N ASP A 205 10.73 18.49 21.73
CA ASP A 205 10.21 19.07 22.99
C ASP A 205 9.65 20.49 22.80
N THR A 206 10.20 21.24 21.84
CA THR A 206 9.71 22.58 21.47
C THR A 206 8.30 22.54 20.91
N GLN A 207 7.85 21.42 20.33
CA GLN A 207 6.48 21.26 19.83
C GLN A 207 5.43 21.43 20.93
N PHE A 208 5.78 21.11 22.18
CA PHE A 208 4.88 21.19 23.33
C PHE A 208 4.93 22.54 24.04
N THR A 209 6.04 23.27 23.91
CA THR A 209 6.37 24.42 24.77
C THR A 209 6.45 25.76 24.03
N ASP A 210 6.77 25.76 22.74
CA ASP A 210 6.90 26.98 21.93
C ASP A 210 5.52 27.61 21.61
N PRO A 211 5.32 28.91 21.87
CA PRO A 211 4.06 29.60 21.57
C PRO A 211 3.62 29.58 20.10
N ALA A 212 4.56 29.46 19.15
CA ALA A 212 4.27 29.39 17.72
C ALA A 212 3.98 27.96 17.22
N LYS A 213 4.24 26.94 18.07
CA LYS A 213 3.98 25.52 17.77
C LYS A 213 2.72 25.03 18.51
N GLY A 214 2.71 23.77 18.94
CA GLY A 214 1.58 23.10 19.58
C GLY A 214 1.06 21.90 18.76
N LEU A 215 0.12 21.15 19.33
CA LEU A 215 -0.45 19.96 18.68
C LEU A 215 -1.90 20.16 18.26
N TRP A 216 -2.23 19.67 17.07
CA TRP A 216 -3.58 19.68 16.49
C TRP A 216 -4.57 18.87 17.32
N GLU A 217 -4.10 17.76 17.91
CA GLU A 217 -4.86 16.87 18.78
C GLU A 217 -5.29 17.54 20.09
N PHE A 218 -4.59 18.61 20.48
CA PHE A 218 -4.89 19.35 21.71
C PHE A 218 -5.82 20.55 21.43
N TRP A 219 -6.11 20.85 20.17
CA TRP A 219 -7.03 21.92 19.82
C TRP A 219 -8.45 21.63 20.33
N GLY A 220 -9.02 22.58 21.08
CA GLY A 220 -10.31 22.40 21.76
C GLY A 220 -10.22 21.79 23.17
N MET A 221 -9.02 21.44 23.67
CA MET A 221 -8.84 21.07 25.07
C MET A 221 -8.86 22.31 25.99
N ASP A 222 -9.19 22.10 27.27
CA ASP A 222 -9.18 23.14 28.29
C ASP A 222 -7.77 23.73 28.52
N ALA A 223 -7.68 25.06 28.56
CA ALA A 223 -6.41 25.78 28.63
C ALA A 223 -5.69 25.57 29.97
N ALA A 224 -6.42 25.49 31.09
CA ALA A 224 -5.83 25.24 32.41
C ALA A 224 -5.22 23.84 32.49
N THR A 225 -5.91 22.86 31.91
CA THR A 225 -5.41 21.47 31.77
C THR A 225 -4.13 21.43 30.96
N LEU A 226 -4.09 22.09 29.80
CA LEU A 226 -2.87 22.13 28.97
C LEU A 226 -1.71 22.84 29.67
N ALA A 227 -1.98 23.90 30.42
CA ALA A 227 -0.97 24.61 31.22
C ALA A 227 -0.36 23.70 32.32
N ASP A 228 -1.18 22.96 33.07
CA ASP A 228 -0.71 21.97 34.06
C ASP A 228 0.16 20.87 33.41
N GLN A 229 -0.23 20.42 32.22
CA GLN A 229 0.51 19.43 31.44
C GLN A 229 1.75 20.01 30.74
N GLY A 230 1.99 21.33 30.81
CA GLY A 230 3.09 22.00 30.12
C GLY A 230 3.05 21.81 28.61
N SER A 231 1.85 21.76 28.02
CA SER A 231 1.61 21.47 26.62
C SER A 231 0.81 22.59 25.95
N ARG A 232 0.90 22.71 24.62
CA ARG A 232 0.19 23.72 23.84
C ARG A 232 -0.64 23.09 22.73
N ALA A 233 -1.82 23.67 22.51
CA ALA A 233 -2.65 23.35 21.37
C ALA A 233 -2.31 24.22 20.16
N ARG A 234 -2.51 23.68 18.96
CA ARG A 234 -2.34 24.39 17.70
C ARG A 234 -3.62 24.25 16.87
N ASN A 235 -4.23 25.35 16.46
CA ASN A 235 -5.37 25.31 15.55
C ASN A 235 -4.90 24.78 14.18
N PRO A 236 -5.38 23.63 13.70
CA PRO A 236 -4.98 23.11 12.38
C PRO A 236 -5.33 24.06 11.23
N ALA A 237 -6.36 24.91 11.36
CA ALA A 237 -6.71 25.87 10.31
C ALA A 237 -5.63 26.93 10.05
N LEU A 238 -4.77 27.20 11.04
CA LEU A 238 -3.67 28.14 10.89
C LEU A 238 -2.45 27.52 10.18
N ASP A 239 -2.46 26.21 9.95
CA ASP A 239 -1.39 25.49 9.25
C ASP A 239 -1.81 25.10 7.82
N ILE A 240 -2.97 25.56 7.35
CA ILE A 240 -3.43 25.32 5.98
C ILE A 240 -2.52 26.05 4.97
N ARG A 241 -2.17 25.34 3.91
CA ARG A 241 -1.48 25.85 2.73
C ARG A 241 -2.47 25.98 1.59
N ASP A 242 -2.45 27.13 0.92
CA ASP A 242 -3.31 27.39 -0.22
C ASP A 242 -2.87 26.72 -1.53
N TRP A 243 -1.83 25.91 -1.47
CA TRP A 243 -1.25 25.29 -2.64
C TRP A 243 -1.99 24.02 -3.07
N ASN A 244 -1.92 23.72 -4.36
CA ASN A 244 -2.46 22.51 -4.95
C ASN A 244 -1.49 21.33 -4.76
N VAL A 245 -2.05 20.14 -4.56
CA VAL A 245 -1.31 18.87 -4.55
C VAL A 245 -1.76 18.04 -5.74
N ALA A 246 -0.81 17.59 -6.55
CA ALA A 246 -1.03 16.66 -7.64
C ALA A 246 -0.59 15.25 -7.24
N ILE A 247 -1.42 14.25 -7.54
CA ILE A 247 -1.15 12.84 -7.26
C ILE A 247 -1.32 12.04 -8.56
N ASP A 248 -0.20 11.56 -9.11
CA ASP A 248 -0.20 10.52 -10.14
C ASP A 248 -0.28 9.16 -9.44
N PHE A 249 -1.48 8.58 -9.37
CA PHE A 249 -1.70 7.25 -8.79
C PHE A 249 -1.44 6.17 -9.84
N GLY A 250 -0.17 5.78 -10.01
CA GLY A 250 0.24 4.78 -10.99
C GLY A 250 0.16 3.32 -10.48
N THR A 251 0.14 2.38 -11.42
CA THR A 251 0.07 0.92 -11.15
C THR A 251 1.23 0.40 -10.32
N SER A 252 2.46 0.80 -10.66
CA SER A 252 3.69 0.35 -9.98
C SER A 252 4.17 1.36 -8.93
N SER A 253 4.09 2.65 -9.25
CA SER A 253 4.50 3.73 -8.35
C SER A 253 3.61 4.97 -8.50
N THR A 254 3.48 5.68 -7.38
CA THR A 254 2.73 6.93 -7.20
C THR A 254 3.70 8.10 -7.07
N VAL A 255 3.45 9.18 -7.80
CA VAL A 255 4.21 10.43 -7.69
C VAL A 255 3.31 11.49 -7.07
N VAL A 256 3.84 12.21 -6.08
CA VAL A 256 3.13 13.31 -5.43
C VAL A 256 3.93 14.59 -5.61
N ALA A 257 3.27 15.61 -6.15
CA ALA A 257 3.84 16.94 -6.33
C ALA A 257 2.97 18.01 -5.64
N TYR A 258 3.57 19.11 -5.22
CA TYR A 258 2.85 20.27 -4.71
C TYR A 258 3.54 21.56 -5.17
N SER A 259 2.78 22.65 -5.25
CA SER A 259 3.35 23.98 -5.49
C SER A 259 3.78 24.61 -4.16
N GLU A 260 4.93 25.27 -4.13
CA GLU A 260 5.35 26.14 -3.03
C GLU A 260 5.90 27.43 -3.63
N ASN A 261 5.19 28.55 -3.41
CA ASN A 261 5.56 29.88 -3.90
C ASN A 261 5.89 29.91 -5.41
N GLY A 262 5.09 29.22 -6.22
CA GLY A 262 5.28 29.16 -7.68
C GLY A 262 6.31 28.13 -8.16
N GLN A 263 6.95 27.38 -7.26
CA GLN A 263 7.83 26.27 -7.62
C GLN A 263 7.18 24.92 -7.35
N SER A 264 7.26 24.01 -8.32
CA SER A 264 6.81 22.63 -8.15
C SER A 264 7.83 21.81 -7.36
N LYS A 265 7.37 21.04 -6.38
CA LYS A 265 8.18 20.16 -5.54
C LYS A 265 7.60 18.75 -5.51
N LEU A 266 8.48 17.75 -5.50
CA LEU A 266 8.11 16.36 -5.34
C LEU A 266 8.17 15.92 -3.87
N LEU A 267 7.41 14.88 -3.53
CA LEU A 267 7.31 14.36 -2.17
C LEU A 267 7.66 12.87 -2.10
N ARG A 268 8.47 12.51 -1.10
CA ARG A 268 8.91 11.15 -0.79
C ARG A 268 8.02 10.55 0.30
N ILE A 269 7.66 9.27 0.17
CA ILE A 269 6.68 8.59 1.02
C ILE A 269 7.21 7.24 1.48
N GLY A 270 7.24 7.03 2.80
CA GLY A 270 7.70 5.77 3.40
C GLY A 270 9.21 5.52 3.26
N VAL A 271 10.02 6.58 3.20
CA VAL A 271 11.49 6.45 3.20
C VAL A 271 12.00 6.03 4.57
N ASP A 272 13.07 5.23 4.56
CA ASP A 272 13.68 4.63 5.76
C ASP A 272 14.46 5.64 6.61
N ASP A 273 15.02 6.66 5.97
CA ASP A 273 15.82 7.69 6.62
C ASP A 273 15.72 9.05 5.91
N PHE A 274 15.13 10.04 6.59
CA PHE A 274 14.99 11.41 6.08
C PHE A 274 16.33 12.16 5.99
N TRP A 275 17.38 11.68 6.67
CA TRP A 275 18.71 12.28 6.68
C TRP A 275 19.63 11.78 5.57
N LYS A 276 19.28 10.66 4.91
CA LYS A 276 20.01 10.19 3.73
C LYS A 276 19.89 11.17 2.58
N GLN A 277 20.96 11.28 1.79
CA GLN A 277 20.97 12.09 0.57
C GLN A 277 19.80 11.67 -0.34
N GLN A 278 19.08 12.67 -0.83
CA GLN A 278 17.93 12.46 -1.70
C GLN A 278 18.40 11.96 -3.06
N LYS A 279 17.64 11.05 -3.66
CA LYS A 279 17.84 10.52 -4.99
C LYS A 279 16.54 10.61 -5.80
N PRO A 280 16.59 10.73 -7.13
CA PRO A 280 15.40 10.79 -7.98
C PRO A 280 14.42 9.63 -7.72
N GLU A 281 14.94 8.41 -7.60
CA GLU A 281 14.18 7.18 -7.30
C GLU A 281 13.38 7.23 -5.98
N HIS A 282 13.75 8.09 -5.02
CA HIS A 282 12.98 8.26 -3.79
C HIS A 282 11.64 8.98 -3.99
N TYR A 283 11.46 9.69 -5.10
CA TYR A 283 10.24 10.44 -5.44
C TYR A 283 9.22 9.61 -6.25
N GLU A 284 9.61 8.40 -6.66
CA GLU A 284 8.73 7.41 -7.26
C GLU A 284 8.29 6.43 -6.16
N ASN A 285 7.16 6.70 -5.52
CA ASN A 285 6.74 5.96 -4.32
C ASN A 285 6.04 4.65 -4.70
N PRO A 286 6.55 3.46 -4.37
CA PRO A 286 5.89 2.20 -4.75
C PRO A 286 4.41 2.12 -4.32
N THR A 287 3.55 1.65 -5.21
CA THR A 287 2.10 1.50 -4.95
C THR A 287 1.80 0.12 -4.33
N VAL A 288 2.35 -0.12 -3.14
CA VAL A 288 2.31 -1.42 -2.46
C VAL A 288 2.01 -1.29 -0.95
N LEU A 289 1.36 -2.31 -0.39
CA LEU A 289 1.08 -2.45 1.04
C LEU A 289 1.58 -3.82 1.55
N GLU A 290 2.17 -3.88 2.73
CA GLU A 290 2.52 -5.13 3.43
C GLU A 290 1.67 -5.27 4.69
N PHE A 291 0.98 -6.40 4.86
CA PHE A 291 0.16 -6.68 6.04
C PHE A 291 0.90 -7.61 7.00
N VAL A 292 1.44 -7.05 8.08
CA VAL A 292 2.18 -7.80 9.09
C VAL A 292 1.22 -8.44 10.09
N ASP A 293 0.33 -7.64 10.68
CA ASP A 293 -0.74 -8.09 11.58
C ASP A 293 -2.04 -7.42 11.16
N PHE A 294 -2.81 -8.11 10.31
CA PHE A 294 -4.07 -7.58 9.81
C PHE A 294 -5.11 -7.35 10.92
N THR A 295 -5.07 -8.16 11.99
CA THR A 295 -6.06 -8.07 13.08
C THR A 295 -5.81 -6.82 13.92
N ALA A 296 -4.56 -6.58 14.32
CA ALA A 296 -4.18 -5.36 15.04
C ALA A 296 -4.41 -4.10 14.17
N PHE A 297 -4.05 -4.18 12.89
CA PHE A 297 -4.29 -3.13 11.91
C PHE A 297 -5.78 -2.75 11.84
N ILE A 298 -6.66 -3.72 11.57
CA ILE A 298 -8.07 -3.42 11.28
C ILE A 298 -8.77 -2.87 12.54
N GLU A 299 -8.43 -3.37 13.73
CA GLU A 299 -8.93 -2.84 15.00
C GLU A 299 -8.52 -1.37 15.18
N ALA A 300 -7.27 -1.02 14.88
CA ALA A 300 -6.80 0.36 14.96
C ALA A 300 -7.45 1.26 13.90
N TRP A 301 -7.63 0.75 12.67
CA TRP A 301 -8.24 1.44 11.56
C TRP A 301 -9.72 1.77 11.81
N GLN A 302 -10.46 0.88 12.46
CA GLN A 302 -11.88 1.05 12.76
C GLN A 302 -12.16 1.78 14.08
N ALA A 303 -11.13 2.03 14.90
CA ALA A 303 -11.30 2.66 16.21
C ALA A 303 -11.67 4.14 16.15
N GLU A 304 -11.14 4.89 15.18
CA GLU A 304 -11.39 6.32 15.01
C GLU A 304 -11.34 6.72 13.54
N ALA A 305 -12.21 7.66 13.14
CA ALA A 305 -12.29 8.09 11.75
C ALA A 305 -11.05 8.90 11.32
N TYR A 306 -10.53 9.75 12.19
CA TYR A 306 -9.48 10.71 11.86
C TYR A 306 -8.17 10.40 12.58
N GLN A 307 -7.10 10.30 11.80
CA GLN A 307 -5.75 9.94 12.24
C GLN A 307 -5.75 8.75 13.22
N PRO A 308 -6.38 7.61 12.87
CA PRO A 308 -6.34 6.42 13.71
C PRO A 308 -4.89 6.06 14.04
N LEU A 309 -4.66 5.49 15.23
CA LEU A 309 -3.33 5.05 15.66
C LEU A 309 -2.99 3.68 15.04
N VAL A 310 -3.10 3.58 13.71
CA VAL A 310 -2.56 2.45 12.94
C VAL A 310 -1.05 2.44 13.13
N SER A 311 -0.49 1.28 13.48
CA SER A 311 0.95 1.12 13.64
C SER A 311 1.57 0.76 12.30
N TRP A 312 2.67 1.43 11.95
CA TRP A 312 3.52 1.05 10.83
C TRP A 312 4.12 -0.35 10.97
N ASP A 313 4.20 -0.88 12.20
CA ASP A 313 4.64 -2.26 12.43
C ASP A 313 3.57 -3.31 12.12
N ASP A 314 2.29 -2.92 12.03
CA ASP A 314 1.17 -3.82 11.74
C ASP A 314 0.86 -3.82 10.23
N VAL A 315 1.04 -2.68 9.57
CA VAL A 315 0.91 -2.52 8.12
C VAL A 315 1.89 -1.46 7.60
N ARG A 316 2.59 -1.77 6.50
CA ARG A 316 3.61 -0.91 5.90
C ARG A 316 3.20 -0.50 4.49
N CYS A 317 3.80 0.59 4.00
CA CYS A 317 3.48 1.17 2.70
C CYS A 317 4.76 1.55 1.93
N SER A 318 4.68 1.57 0.60
CA SER A 318 5.67 2.18 -0.28
C SER A 318 7.06 1.53 -0.19
N HIS A 319 8.13 2.32 -0.08
CA HIS A 319 9.53 1.86 -0.15
C HIS A 319 9.86 0.77 0.86
N GLU A 320 9.34 0.83 2.09
CA GLU A 320 9.62 -0.21 3.09
C GLU A 320 8.98 -1.56 2.73
N ALA A 321 7.72 -1.57 2.29
CA ALA A 321 7.04 -2.78 1.84
C ALA A 321 7.72 -3.37 0.59
N LEU A 322 8.12 -2.53 -0.38
CA LEU A 322 8.87 -2.99 -1.56
C LEU A 322 10.27 -3.50 -1.19
N HIS A 323 10.97 -2.84 -0.27
CA HIS A 323 12.28 -3.26 0.21
C HIS A 323 12.19 -4.63 0.89
N ASN A 324 11.15 -4.84 1.71
CA ASN A 324 10.93 -6.12 2.36
C ASN A 324 10.60 -7.23 1.35
N LEU A 325 9.79 -6.93 0.32
CA LEU A 325 9.54 -7.84 -0.80
C LEU A 325 10.84 -8.24 -1.50
N ARG A 326 11.68 -7.27 -1.88
CA ARG A 326 12.93 -7.52 -2.63
C ARG A 326 13.94 -8.34 -1.83
N ASN A 327 14.07 -8.08 -0.53
CA ASN A 327 15.03 -8.80 0.33
C ASN A 327 14.58 -10.21 0.70
N HIS A 328 13.27 -10.48 0.63
CA HIS A 328 12.68 -11.77 0.99
C HIS A 328 11.82 -12.33 -0.15
N GLU A 329 12.19 -12.05 -1.40
CA GLU A 329 11.44 -12.49 -2.59
C GLU A 329 11.38 -14.01 -2.74
N THR A 330 12.20 -14.73 -1.96
CA THR A 330 12.24 -16.19 -1.88
C THR A 330 11.38 -16.77 -0.75
N ASP A 331 10.83 -15.94 0.15
CA ASP A 331 9.97 -16.40 1.24
C ASP A 331 8.49 -16.23 0.86
N PRO A 332 7.78 -17.34 0.59
CA PRO A 332 6.38 -17.26 0.17
C PRO A 332 5.47 -16.60 1.21
N ALA A 333 5.82 -16.64 2.50
CA ALA A 333 5.04 -15.97 3.55
C ALA A 333 5.12 -14.44 3.45
N VAL A 334 6.29 -13.89 3.09
CA VAL A 334 6.45 -12.44 2.87
C VAL A 334 5.72 -12.02 1.61
N VAL A 335 5.91 -12.74 0.51
CA VAL A 335 5.25 -12.43 -0.77
C VAL A 335 3.73 -12.47 -0.65
N ALA A 336 3.16 -13.45 0.06
CA ALA A 336 1.71 -13.57 0.28
C ALA A 336 1.11 -12.45 1.17
N SER A 337 1.94 -11.77 1.96
CA SER A 337 1.52 -10.65 2.82
C SER A 337 1.52 -9.29 2.11
N ILE A 338 2.03 -9.23 0.88
CA ILE A 338 2.21 -7.98 0.16
C ILE A 338 1.16 -7.85 -0.95
N LEU A 339 0.37 -6.79 -0.85
CA LEU A 339 -0.57 -6.38 -1.88
C LEU A 339 0.13 -5.43 -2.85
N CYS A 340 0.51 -5.98 -4.00
CA CYS A 340 0.97 -5.22 -5.16
C CYS A 340 -0.22 -4.80 -6.06
N LYS A 341 0.03 -3.86 -6.97
CA LYS A 341 -0.91 -3.46 -8.05
C LYS A 341 -2.29 -3.04 -7.52
N ILE A 342 -2.33 -2.22 -6.47
CA ILE A 342 -3.58 -1.74 -5.82
C ILE A 342 -4.53 -1.09 -6.84
N LYS A 343 -3.99 -0.34 -7.82
CA LYS A 343 -4.76 0.25 -8.94
C LYS A 343 -5.47 -0.82 -9.79
N GLN A 344 -4.80 -1.95 -10.08
CA GLN A 344 -5.41 -3.05 -10.83
C GLN A 344 -6.43 -3.83 -9.99
N TRP A 345 -6.23 -3.97 -8.68
CA TRP A 345 -7.24 -4.54 -7.80
C TRP A 345 -8.56 -3.76 -7.88
N ALA A 346 -8.50 -2.42 -7.88
CA ALA A 346 -9.68 -1.56 -8.01
C ALA A 346 -10.44 -1.75 -9.34
N LEU A 347 -9.74 -2.16 -10.41
CA LEU A 347 -10.33 -2.44 -11.73
C LEU A 347 -11.02 -3.80 -11.83
N ARG A 348 -10.66 -4.78 -10.99
CA ARG A 348 -11.16 -6.15 -11.08
C ARG A 348 -12.55 -6.25 -10.43
N GLU A 349 -13.60 -5.91 -11.19
CA GLU A 349 -15.00 -6.08 -10.77
C GLU A 349 -15.43 -7.56 -10.73
N GLY A 350 -15.10 -8.29 -9.65
CA GLY A 350 -15.78 -9.53 -9.25
C GLY A 350 -15.82 -10.72 -10.22
N LYS A 351 -15.22 -10.62 -11.41
CA LYS A 351 -15.20 -11.65 -12.47
C LYS A 351 -13.98 -12.58 -12.39
N ASP A 352 -12.92 -12.14 -11.73
CA ASP A 352 -11.73 -12.95 -11.41
C ASP A 352 -11.67 -13.24 -9.90
N ALA A 353 -10.92 -14.29 -9.54
CA ALA A 353 -10.83 -14.76 -8.16
C ALA A 353 -10.61 -13.60 -7.19
N ARG A 354 -11.43 -13.56 -6.13
CA ARG A 354 -11.36 -12.54 -5.09
C ARG A 354 -9.94 -12.49 -4.56
N THR A 355 -9.32 -11.31 -4.62
CA THR A 355 -7.94 -11.11 -4.16
C THR A 355 -7.86 -11.44 -2.67
N ARG A 356 -6.83 -12.19 -2.30
CA ARG A 356 -6.56 -12.59 -0.92
C ARG A 356 -5.18 -12.09 -0.51
N ILE A 357 -5.04 -11.79 0.76
CA ILE A 357 -3.78 -11.47 1.41
C ILE A 357 -3.64 -12.36 2.64
N THR A 358 -2.42 -12.78 2.96
CA THR A 358 -2.15 -13.58 4.16
C THR A 358 -1.27 -12.77 5.10
N ASP A 359 -1.74 -12.47 6.30
CA ASP A 359 -0.92 -11.70 7.24
C ASP A 359 0.30 -12.50 7.72
N ARG A 360 1.39 -11.80 8.02
CA ARG A 360 2.66 -12.43 8.40
C ARG A 360 2.65 -13.00 9.83
N GLN A 361 1.96 -12.36 10.76
CA GLN A 361 2.05 -12.66 12.19
C GLN A 361 1.27 -13.92 12.58
N HIS A 362 0.06 -14.07 12.03
CA HIS A 362 -0.86 -15.16 12.33
C HIS A 362 -1.04 -16.14 11.17
N GLY A 363 -0.61 -15.75 9.95
CA GLY A 363 -0.82 -16.58 8.76
C GLY A 363 -2.29 -16.69 8.38
N LEU A 364 -3.14 -15.72 8.78
CA LEU A 364 -4.56 -15.75 8.46
C LEU A 364 -4.78 -15.15 7.07
N GLU A 365 -5.66 -15.81 6.32
CA GLU A 365 -6.05 -15.37 4.99
C GLU A 365 -7.25 -14.42 5.07
N HIS A 366 -7.11 -13.25 4.45
CA HIS A 366 -8.13 -12.20 4.40
C HIS A 366 -8.54 -11.98 2.95
N GLU A 367 -9.85 -12.07 2.69
CA GLU A 367 -10.43 -11.86 1.37
C GLU A 367 -10.80 -10.39 1.19
N LEU A 368 -10.29 -9.75 0.13
CA LEU A 368 -10.62 -8.38 -0.20
C LEU A 368 -11.95 -8.32 -0.95
N THR A 369 -12.91 -7.59 -0.39
CA THR A 369 -14.20 -7.36 -1.05
C THR A 369 -14.04 -6.43 -2.26
N PRO A 370 -14.82 -6.58 -3.33
CA PRO A 370 -14.79 -5.65 -4.46
C PRO A 370 -14.97 -4.19 -4.02
N LEU A 371 -14.30 -3.28 -4.72
CA LEU A 371 -14.32 -1.86 -4.42
C LEU A 371 -15.75 -1.30 -4.51
N LYS A 372 -16.19 -0.63 -3.44
CA LYS A 372 -17.52 -0.01 -3.34
C LYS A 372 -17.40 1.51 -3.48
N LEU A 373 -18.39 2.12 -4.14
CA LEU A 373 -18.51 3.56 -4.19
C LEU A 373 -19.03 4.07 -2.84
N LEU A 374 -18.14 4.58 -1.99
CA LEU A 374 -18.47 5.18 -0.70
C LEU A 374 -18.08 6.64 -0.71
N GLN A 375 -18.92 7.47 -1.32
CA GLN A 375 -18.66 8.90 -1.48
C GLN A 375 -18.87 9.63 -0.15
N PRO A 376 -17.84 10.32 0.39
CA PRO A 376 -18.04 11.15 1.57
C PRO A 376 -18.89 12.37 1.23
N VAL A 377 -19.75 12.78 2.17
CA VAL A 377 -20.56 13.99 2.05
C VAL A 377 -19.68 15.21 2.34
N LYS A 378 -19.66 16.17 1.41
CA LYS A 378 -18.82 17.36 1.53
C LYS A 378 -19.22 18.16 2.77
N GLY A 379 -18.26 18.45 3.63
CA GLY A 379 -18.47 19.22 4.86
C GLY A 379 -18.98 18.39 6.05
N GLU A 380 -19.27 17.10 5.87
CA GLU A 380 -19.64 16.21 6.98
C GLU A 380 -18.44 15.41 7.49
N ALA A 381 -18.50 15.08 8.78
CA ALA A 381 -17.53 14.22 9.41
C ALA A 381 -17.76 12.76 9.02
N LEU A 382 -16.66 12.04 8.80
CA LEU A 382 -16.65 10.62 8.59
C LEU A 382 -16.96 9.91 9.91
N SER A 383 -17.76 8.86 9.82
CA SER A 383 -18.00 7.92 10.91
C SER A 383 -17.42 6.55 10.54
N VAL A 384 -16.82 5.89 11.51
CA VAL A 384 -16.35 4.50 11.39
C VAL A 384 -16.92 3.70 12.56
N ASP A 385 -17.15 2.42 12.31
CA ASP A 385 -17.54 1.42 13.31
C ASP A 385 -16.77 0.10 13.02
N SER A 386 -17.07 -0.95 13.78
CA SER A 386 -16.45 -2.27 13.62
C SER A 386 -16.75 -2.94 12.27
N ASP A 387 -17.78 -2.48 11.55
CA ASP A 387 -18.19 -3.03 10.25
C ASP A 387 -17.74 -2.13 9.09
N TYR A 388 -16.99 -1.04 9.38
CA TYR A 388 -16.47 -0.15 8.36
C TYR A 388 -15.59 -0.93 7.38
N PRO A 389 -15.93 -0.92 6.07
CA PRO A 389 -15.30 -1.81 5.10
C PRO A 389 -13.84 -1.46 4.88
N PHE A 390 -13.00 -2.49 4.79
CA PHE A 390 -11.60 -2.30 4.44
C PHE A 390 -11.44 -2.02 2.95
N ASP A 391 -10.77 -0.91 2.65
CA ASP A 391 -10.42 -0.48 1.29
C ASP A 391 -8.91 -0.18 1.22
N PRO A 392 -8.11 -1.02 0.53
CA PRO A 392 -6.69 -0.79 0.32
C PRO A 392 -6.34 0.54 -0.35
N VAL A 393 -7.20 1.08 -1.24
CA VAL A 393 -6.98 2.39 -1.87
C VAL A 393 -7.14 3.50 -0.85
N GLU A 394 -8.14 3.39 0.03
CA GLU A 394 -8.35 4.34 1.13
C GLU A 394 -7.18 4.33 2.11
N LEU A 395 -6.69 3.15 2.51
CA LEU A 395 -5.53 3.02 3.39
C LEU A 395 -4.27 3.61 2.75
N TYR A 396 -4.03 3.33 1.46
CA TYR A 396 -2.90 3.89 0.73
C TYR A 396 -2.99 5.42 0.69
N ALA A 397 -4.15 5.98 0.32
CA ALA A 397 -4.40 7.42 0.31
C ALA A 397 -4.25 8.06 1.70
N TRP A 398 -4.59 7.33 2.77
CA TRP A 398 -4.34 7.77 4.14
C TRP A 398 -2.85 7.90 4.46
N TYR A 399 -2.01 6.93 4.05
CA TYR A 399 -0.55 7.05 4.17
C TYR A 399 0.03 8.22 3.38
N LEU A 400 -0.45 8.42 2.14
CA LEU A 400 -0.10 9.60 1.34
C LEU A 400 -0.46 10.87 2.13
N GLY A 401 -1.70 10.96 2.61
CA GLY A 401 -2.22 12.09 3.35
C GLY A 401 -1.46 12.38 4.63
N MET A 402 -1.08 11.37 5.42
CA MET A 402 -0.27 11.53 6.63
C MET A 402 1.10 12.14 6.30
N THR A 403 1.69 11.75 5.17
CA THR A 403 2.99 12.25 4.74
C THR A 403 2.89 13.64 4.11
N ILE A 404 1.85 13.91 3.31
CA ILE A 404 1.57 15.22 2.68
C ILE A 404 1.28 16.25 3.77
N ASN A 405 0.34 15.94 4.68
CA ASN A 405 -0.15 16.80 5.74
C ASN A 405 0.69 16.68 7.03
N TRP A 406 2.02 16.63 6.87
CA TRP A 406 2.94 16.58 8.02
C TRP A 406 3.09 17.97 8.65
N ARG A 407 3.17 18.03 9.98
CA ARG A 407 3.20 19.28 10.77
C ARG A 407 4.26 20.28 10.34
N GLY A 408 5.43 19.81 9.92
CA GLY A 408 6.49 20.69 9.43
C GLY A 408 6.18 21.35 8.08
N ARG A 409 5.27 20.76 7.29
CA ARG A 409 4.83 21.27 5.98
C ARG A 409 3.53 22.06 6.10
N GLY A 410 2.60 21.60 6.93
CA GLY A 410 1.25 22.13 7.07
C GLY A 410 0.19 21.18 6.52
N ILE A 411 -1.00 21.71 6.28
CA ILE A 411 -2.19 20.97 5.84
C ILE A 411 -2.59 21.44 4.45
N PHE A 412 -2.89 20.50 3.55
CA PHE A 412 -3.40 20.78 2.21
C PHE A 412 -4.87 20.35 2.15
N LEU A 413 -5.66 21.05 1.31
CA LEU A 413 -7.08 20.75 1.13
C LEU A 413 -7.47 20.55 -0.34
N ARG A 414 -6.57 20.84 -1.29
CA ARG A 414 -6.87 20.81 -2.73
C ARG A 414 -5.99 19.76 -3.40
N TYR A 415 -6.57 18.60 -3.67
CA TYR A 415 -5.90 17.47 -4.29
C TYR A 415 -6.44 17.22 -5.70
N TYR A 416 -5.54 17.00 -6.65
CA TYR A 416 -5.88 16.73 -8.04
C TYR A 416 -5.20 15.43 -8.47
N MET A 417 -5.93 14.62 -9.23
CA MET A 417 -5.48 13.32 -9.70
C MET A 417 -5.57 13.23 -11.23
N THR A 418 -4.77 12.34 -11.79
CA THR A 418 -4.87 11.87 -13.17
C THR A 418 -5.45 10.46 -13.22
N PHE A 419 -6.10 10.14 -14.33
CA PHE A 419 -6.50 8.78 -14.66
C PHE A 419 -6.19 8.47 -16.14
N PRO A 420 -6.04 7.20 -16.50
CA PRO A 420 -6.00 6.79 -17.90
C PRO A 420 -7.31 7.16 -18.61
N VAL A 421 -7.24 7.36 -19.92
CA VAL A 421 -8.39 7.84 -20.72
C VAL A 421 -9.45 6.74 -20.87
N ASP A 422 -9.04 5.48 -20.89
CA ASP A 422 -9.88 4.31 -21.11
C ASP A 422 -10.65 3.83 -19.85
N TYR A 423 -10.40 4.44 -18.69
CA TYR A 423 -11.04 4.03 -17.44
C TYR A 423 -12.52 4.42 -17.40
N PRO A 424 -13.43 3.48 -17.09
CA PRO A 424 -14.84 3.78 -16.86
C PRO A 424 -15.04 4.81 -15.74
N VAL A 425 -15.99 5.73 -15.92
CA VAL A 425 -16.27 6.80 -14.95
C VAL A 425 -16.65 6.23 -13.58
N ASP A 426 -17.40 5.13 -13.52
CA ASP A 426 -17.80 4.51 -12.26
C ASP A 426 -16.58 4.02 -11.44
N ILE A 427 -15.57 3.44 -12.09
CA ILE A 427 -14.31 3.03 -11.46
C ILE A 427 -13.52 4.26 -11.00
N LYS A 428 -13.42 5.30 -11.83
CA LYS A 428 -12.77 6.58 -11.44
C LYS A 428 -13.43 7.18 -10.20
N GLN A 429 -14.77 7.20 -10.14
CA GLN A 429 -15.50 7.71 -8.99
C GLN A 429 -15.30 6.85 -7.74
N LYS A 430 -15.23 5.52 -7.87
CA LYS A 430 -14.90 4.63 -6.75
C LYS A 430 -13.52 4.93 -6.18
N ILE A 431 -12.49 5.04 -7.03
CA ILE A 431 -11.11 5.37 -6.62
C ILE A 431 -11.06 6.79 -6.00
N LEU A 432 -11.68 7.79 -6.64
CA LEU A 432 -11.76 9.15 -6.11
C LEU A 432 -12.45 9.19 -4.74
N ALA A 433 -13.54 8.44 -4.55
CA ALA A 433 -14.21 8.33 -3.26
C ALA A 433 -13.26 7.76 -2.19
N SER A 434 -12.51 6.71 -2.52
CA SER A 434 -11.49 6.13 -1.62
C SER A 434 -10.38 7.12 -1.27
N PHE A 435 -9.89 7.88 -2.25
CA PHE A 435 -8.91 8.94 -2.01
C PHE A 435 -9.47 10.08 -1.16
N ARG A 436 -10.72 10.52 -1.41
CA ARG A 436 -11.40 11.52 -0.58
C ARG A 436 -11.47 11.06 0.86
N ARG A 437 -11.90 9.82 1.12
CA ARG A 437 -11.93 9.26 2.48
C ARG A 437 -10.52 9.18 3.06
N GLY A 438 -9.56 8.55 2.38
CA GLY A 438 -8.21 8.36 2.90
C GLY A 438 -7.49 9.67 3.25
N LEU A 439 -7.50 10.63 2.33
CA LEU A 439 -6.92 11.97 2.54
C LEU A 439 -7.65 12.74 3.64
N GLN A 440 -8.99 12.69 3.68
CA GLN A 440 -9.77 13.32 4.75
C GLN A 440 -9.46 12.71 6.12
N ARG A 441 -9.37 11.38 6.20
CA ARG A 441 -9.01 10.64 7.43
C ARG A 441 -7.59 10.91 7.89
N SER A 442 -6.71 11.40 7.03
CA SER A 442 -5.35 11.80 7.41
C SER A 442 -5.30 13.17 8.09
N LEU A 443 -6.37 13.97 7.99
CA LEU A 443 -6.46 15.31 8.57
C LEU A 443 -6.83 15.25 10.06
N PRO A 444 -6.46 16.27 10.85
CA PRO A 444 -6.87 16.35 12.25
C PRO A 444 -8.39 16.42 12.39
N ALA A 445 -8.97 15.62 13.29
CA ALA A 445 -10.41 15.62 13.56
C ALA A 445 -10.94 17.04 13.88
N THR A 446 -10.11 17.84 14.56
CA THR A 446 -10.41 19.19 15.00
C THR A 446 -10.51 20.21 13.85
N LEU A 447 -10.09 19.86 12.63
CA LEU A 447 -10.23 20.70 11.44
C LEU A 447 -11.62 20.58 10.80
N VAL A 448 -12.25 19.40 10.86
CA VAL A 448 -13.46 19.07 10.10
C VAL A 448 -14.64 19.97 10.45
N GLY A 449 -14.74 20.39 11.72
CA GLY A 449 -15.79 21.31 12.17
C GLY A 449 -15.52 22.79 11.90
N GLN A 450 -14.44 23.12 11.19
CA GLN A 450 -14.06 24.52 10.89
C GLN A 450 -14.41 24.90 9.46
N GLU A 451 -14.74 26.17 9.23
CA GLU A 451 -15.13 26.70 7.90
C GLU A 451 -14.08 26.39 6.82
N ALA A 452 -12.80 26.43 7.18
CA ALA A 452 -11.72 26.16 6.24
C ALA A 452 -11.81 24.77 5.59
N PHE A 453 -12.40 23.79 6.27
CA PHE A 453 -12.59 22.43 5.74
C PHE A 453 -13.51 22.39 4.51
N LEU A 454 -14.37 23.38 4.29
CA LEU A 454 -15.22 23.47 3.09
C LEU A 454 -14.43 23.54 1.77
N SER A 455 -13.15 23.92 1.86
CA SER A 455 -12.21 23.93 0.72
C SER A 455 -11.65 22.55 0.38
N PHE A 456 -11.89 21.52 1.23
CA PHE A 456 -11.42 20.16 0.98
C PHE A 456 -12.03 19.60 -0.30
N LYS A 457 -11.18 19.18 -1.23
CA LYS A 457 -11.58 18.52 -2.47
C LYS A 457 -10.51 17.59 -3.01
N VAL A 458 -10.98 16.53 -3.66
CA VAL A 458 -10.17 15.61 -4.45
C VAL A 458 -10.89 15.41 -5.78
N GLU A 459 -10.26 15.78 -6.87
CA GLU A 459 -10.87 15.87 -8.20
C GLU A 459 -9.91 15.28 -9.26
N GLU A 460 -10.48 14.63 -10.28
CA GLU A 460 -9.75 14.35 -11.52
C GLU A 460 -9.58 15.68 -12.26
N ARG A 461 -8.37 15.95 -12.78
CA ARG A 461 -8.11 17.22 -13.48
C ARG A 461 -7.75 17.06 -14.95
N ALA A 462 -6.98 16.03 -15.30
CA ALA A 462 -6.58 15.75 -16.67
C ALA A 462 -6.26 14.25 -16.84
N SER A 463 -6.10 13.80 -18.07
CA SER A 463 -5.55 12.47 -18.34
C SER A 463 -4.04 12.45 -18.04
N GLU A 464 -3.51 11.26 -17.76
CA GLU A 464 -2.06 11.04 -17.56
C GLU A 464 -1.20 11.60 -18.73
N PRO A 465 -1.47 11.26 -20.01
CA PRO A 465 -0.67 11.76 -21.12
C PRO A 465 -0.85 13.27 -21.39
N ALA A 466 -2.03 13.84 -21.13
CA ALA A 466 -2.24 15.29 -21.24
C ALA A 466 -1.41 16.07 -20.21
N ALA A 467 -1.40 15.58 -18.96
CA ALA A 467 -0.57 16.15 -17.91
C ALA A 467 0.93 16.04 -18.26
N TYR A 468 1.38 14.91 -18.83
CA TYR A 468 2.76 14.80 -19.29
C TYR A 468 3.09 15.78 -20.41
N ALA A 469 2.25 15.88 -21.44
CA ALA A 469 2.47 16.80 -22.55
C ALA A 469 2.57 18.27 -22.10
N ALA A 470 1.75 18.68 -21.11
CA ALA A 470 1.75 20.03 -20.57
C ALA A 470 3.12 20.45 -20.02
N VAL A 471 3.86 19.51 -19.40
CA VAL A 471 5.20 19.79 -18.89
C VAL A 471 6.31 19.48 -19.90
N ALA A 472 6.12 18.50 -20.77
CA ALA A 472 7.15 18.03 -21.70
C ALA A 472 7.36 18.98 -22.89
N LEU A 473 6.29 19.54 -23.46
CA LEU A 473 6.41 20.45 -24.61
C LEU A 473 7.27 21.68 -24.28
N PRO A 474 7.02 22.42 -23.17
CA PRO A 474 7.90 23.54 -22.79
C PRO A 474 9.31 23.10 -22.40
N GLU A 475 9.47 21.98 -21.70
CA GLU A 475 10.79 21.46 -21.29
C GLU A 475 11.68 21.10 -22.49
N LEU A 476 11.07 20.68 -23.59
CA LEU A 476 11.73 20.39 -24.87
C LEU A 476 11.89 21.62 -25.76
N ASN A 477 11.46 22.81 -25.31
CA ASN A 477 11.44 24.06 -26.08
C ASN A 477 10.59 23.96 -27.37
N ILE A 478 9.49 23.21 -27.32
CA ILE A 478 8.50 23.16 -28.39
C ILE A 478 7.49 24.27 -28.14
N GLU A 479 7.36 25.18 -29.11
CA GLU A 479 6.50 26.36 -28.99
C GLU A 479 5.08 26.09 -29.53
N PRO A 480 4.04 26.70 -28.93
CA PRO A 480 2.71 26.68 -29.47
C PRO A 480 2.63 27.57 -30.71
N THR A 481 1.78 27.20 -31.67
CA THR A 481 1.52 28.02 -32.87
C THR A 481 0.04 28.32 -33.03
N THR A 482 -0.31 29.36 -33.79
CA THR A 482 -1.71 29.71 -34.08
C THR A 482 -2.48 28.56 -34.75
N ASN A 483 -1.81 27.79 -35.62
CA ASN A 483 -2.42 26.65 -36.31
C ASN A 483 -2.34 25.34 -35.49
N GLY A 484 -1.68 25.37 -34.34
CA GLY A 484 -1.41 24.20 -33.51
C GLY A 484 -0.18 23.41 -33.95
N THR A 485 0.75 23.23 -33.03
CA THR A 485 1.89 22.32 -33.14
C THR A 485 1.40 20.90 -32.85
N PRO A 486 1.41 19.98 -33.83
CA PRO A 486 0.89 18.63 -33.63
C PRO A 486 1.81 17.80 -32.74
N TYR A 487 1.22 17.10 -31.76
CA TYR A 487 1.96 16.19 -30.89
C TYR A 487 1.22 14.86 -30.72
N ALA A 488 1.99 13.86 -30.33
CA ALA A 488 1.51 12.55 -29.92
C ALA A 488 2.30 12.07 -28.69
N VAL A 489 1.61 11.50 -27.70
CA VAL A 489 2.24 10.92 -26.51
C VAL A 489 2.13 9.41 -26.56
N PHE A 490 3.25 8.71 -26.35
CA PHE A 490 3.28 7.27 -26.12
C PHE A 490 3.70 7.04 -24.66
N ASP A 491 2.72 6.92 -23.76
CA ASP A 491 2.97 6.69 -22.34
C ASP A 491 3.03 5.20 -22.03
N PHE A 492 4.25 4.66 -21.93
CA PHE A 492 4.47 3.26 -21.60
C PHE A 492 4.71 3.10 -20.09
N GLY A 493 3.62 2.83 -19.38
CA GLY A 493 3.58 2.67 -17.94
C GLY A 493 3.86 1.25 -17.44
N GLY A 494 3.64 1.06 -16.14
CA GLY A 494 3.77 -0.25 -15.49
C GLY A 494 2.61 -1.21 -15.81
N GLY A 495 1.40 -0.69 -16.05
CA GLY A 495 0.20 -1.51 -16.25
C GLY A 495 -0.41 -1.46 -17.64
N THR A 496 -0.21 -0.36 -18.38
CA THR A 496 -0.84 -0.05 -19.66
C THR A 496 0.12 0.79 -20.50
N ALA A 497 -0.16 0.87 -21.80
CA ALA A 497 0.39 1.89 -22.68
C ALA A 497 -0.73 2.78 -23.17
N ASP A 498 -0.66 4.08 -22.87
CA ASP A 498 -1.72 5.05 -23.14
C ASP A 498 -1.25 6.05 -24.21
N PHE A 499 -2.11 6.29 -25.21
CA PHE A 499 -1.81 7.14 -26.36
C PHE A 499 -2.70 8.37 -26.36
N ASP A 500 -2.11 9.53 -26.61
CA ASP A 500 -2.81 10.80 -26.73
C ASP A 500 -2.33 11.56 -27.96
N PHE A 501 -3.25 12.19 -28.68
CA PHE A 501 -2.98 12.91 -29.92
C PHE A 501 -3.66 14.27 -29.88
N GLY A 502 -2.90 15.32 -30.20
CA GLY A 502 -3.38 16.67 -29.99
C GLY A 502 -2.64 17.77 -30.76
N TYR A 503 -3.12 19.00 -30.57
CA TYR A 503 -2.49 20.23 -31.02
C TYR A 503 -2.13 21.12 -29.82
N TYR A 504 -0.91 21.64 -29.84
CA TYR A 504 -0.41 22.63 -28.89
C TYR A 504 -0.44 24.01 -29.54
N ARG A 505 -1.39 24.86 -29.16
CA ARG A 505 -1.72 26.08 -29.89
C ARG A 505 -1.79 27.33 -29.02
N LEU A 506 -1.66 28.47 -29.68
CA LEU A 506 -2.01 29.77 -29.10
C LEU A 506 -3.53 29.89 -28.96
N PRO A 507 -4.00 30.62 -27.94
CA PRO A 507 -5.43 30.88 -27.72
C PRO A 507 -6.01 31.71 -28.88
N THR A 508 -7.32 31.59 -29.05
CA THR A 508 -8.13 32.56 -29.80
C THR A 508 -8.27 33.85 -29.00
N ALA A 509 -8.72 34.94 -29.63
CA ALA A 509 -8.92 36.20 -28.93
C ALA A 509 -9.94 36.10 -27.76
N GLU A 510 -10.95 35.23 -27.88
CA GLU A 510 -11.94 34.99 -26.83
C GLU A 510 -11.34 34.22 -25.65
N GLU A 511 -10.57 33.15 -25.92
CA GLU A 511 -9.86 32.38 -24.90
C GLU A 511 -8.80 33.26 -24.18
N GLU A 512 -8.10 34.13 -24.93
CA GLU A 512 -7.12 35.07 -24.37
C GLU A 512 -7.79 36.10 -23.43
N ASP A 513 -8.96 36.63 -23.81
CA ASP A 513 -9.75 37.53 -22.97
C ASP A 513 -10.26 36.85 -21.67
N GLU A 514 -10.40 35.51 -21.69
CA GLU A 514 -10.73 34.69 -20.51
C GLU A 514 -9.51 34.35 -19.63
N GLY A 515 -8.30 34.75 -20.06
CA GLY A 515 -7.04 34.55 -19.34
C GLY A 515 -6.29 33.26 -19.72
N THR A 516 -6.67 32.60 -20.80
CA THR A 516 -5.93 31.47 -21.36
C THR A 516 -4.74 31.98 -22.17
N GLU A 517 -3.53 31.50 -21.88
CA GLU A 517 -2.30 31.83 -22.62
C GLU A 517 -1.90 30.70 -23.57
N ILE A 518 -2.33 29.47 -23.29
CA ILE A 518 -1.91 28.25 -23.99
C ILE A 518 -3.10 27.28 -24.04
N VAL A 519 -3.34 26.69 -25.21
CA VAL A 519 -4.39 25.67 -25.38
C VAL A 519 -3.79 24.34 -25.84
N MET A 520 -4.19 23.27 -25.17
CA MET A 520 -3.93 21.89 -25.54
C MET A 520 -5.23 21.22 -25.99
N GLU A 521 -5.34 20.91 -27.28
CA GLU A 521 -6.52 20.25 -27.83
C GLU A 521 -6.27 18.76 -28.03
N HIS A 522 -7.14 17.94 -27.46
CA HIS A 522 -7.13 16.49 -27.56
C HIS A 522 -8.29 16.01 -28.43
N PHE A 523 -8.01 15.24 -29.48
CA PHE A 523 -9.06 14.72 -30.39
C PHE A 523 -8.87 13.23 -30.73
N GLY A 524 -7.85 12.58 -30.17
CA GLY A 524 -7.68 11.14 -30.29
C GLY A 524 -7.04 10.57 -29.04
N SER A 525 -7.62 9.49 -28.52
CA SER A 525 -7.05 8.69 -27.46
C SER A 525 -7.22 7.22 -27.79
N SER A 526 -6.18 6.43 -27.53
CA SER A 526 -6.18 4.98 -27.71
C SER A 526 -5.22 4.40 -26.67
N GLY A 527 -5.11 3.08 -26.59
CA GLY A 527 -4.11 2.47 -25.74
C GLY A 527 -4.06 0.97 -25.93
N ASP A 528 -3.21 0.35 -25.13
CA ASP A 528 -3.06 -1.08 -25.03
C ASP A 528 -3.02 -1.47 -23.55
N LYS A 529 -4.16 -1.98 -23.06
CA LYS A 529 -4.35 -2.35 -21.65
C LYS A 529 -3.47 -3.53 -21.19
N TYR A 530 -2.86 -4.25 -22.12
CA TYR A 530 -1.99 -5.38 -21.82
C TYR A 530 -0.51 -5.07 -22.03
N LEU A 531 -0.17 -3.93 -22.65
CA LEU A 531 1.21 -3.48 -22.82
C LEU A 531 1.66 -2.64 -21.63
N GLY A 532 2.06 -3.29 -20.55
CA GLY A 532 2.64 -2.65 -19.37
C GLY A 532 3.86 -3.43 -18.89
N GLY A 533 4.85 -2.77 -18.31
CA GLY A 533 6.06 -3.45 -17.82
C GLY A 533 5.76 -4.63 -16.87
N GLU A 534 4.75 -4.51 -16.02
CA GLU A 534 4.32 -5.59 -15.12
C GLU A 534 3.52 -6.70 -15.82
N ASN A 535 2.81 -6.40 -16.91
CA ASN A 535 2.11 -7.41 -17.70
C ASN A 535 3.09 -8.21 -18.56
N LEU A 536 4.12 -7.54 -19.10
CA LEU A 536 5.23 -8.21 -19.78
C LEU A 536 5.94 -9.19 -18.84
N LEU A 537 6.22 -8.78 -17.61
CA LEU A 537 6.81 -9.65 -16.60
C LEU A 537 5.93 -10.85 -16.23
N GLU A 538 4.60 -10.66 -16.11
CA GLU A 538 3.67 -11.77 -15.89
C GLU A 538 3.72 -12.80 -17.03
N ASN A 539 3.74 -12.32 -18.28
CA ASN A 539 3.86 -13.19 -19.45
C ASN A 539 5.23 -13.88 -19.53
N MET A 540 6.31 -13.19 -19.17
CA MET A 540 7.64 -13.81 -19.07
C MET A 540 7.63 -14.94 -18.04
N ALA A 541 7.08 -14.69 -16.84
CA ALA A 541 6.96 -15.71 -15.80
C ALA A 541 6.12 -16.91 -16.25
N TYR A 542 5.02 -16.67 -16.95
CA TYR A 542 4.18 -17.71 -17.56
C TYR A 542 4.96 -18.56 -18.56
N ARG A 543 5.74 -17.95 -19.45
CA ARG A 543 6.58 -18.66 -20.43
C ARG A 543 7.69 -19.48 -19.77
N VAL A 544 8.33 -18.96 -18.72
CA VAL A 544 9.31 -19.72 -17.93
C VAL A 544 8.65 -20.92 -17.25
N PHE A 545 7.47 -20.74 -16.64
CA PHE A 545 6.70 -21.83 -16.07
C PHE A 545 6.40 -22.92 -17.12
N LEU A 546 5.88 -22.53 -18.30
CA LEU A 546 5.56 -23.47 -19.38
C LEU A 546 6.78 -24.24 -19.87
N HIS A 547 7.92 -23.56 -20.02
CA HIS A 547 9.18 -24.19 -20.39
C HIS A 547 9.60 -25.27 -19.37
N ASN A 548 9.24 -25.10 -18.10
CA ASN A 548 9.57 -25.99 -16.98
C ASN A 548 8.38 -26.84 -16.51
N ILE A 549 7.39 -27.09 -17.37
CA ILE A 549 6.14 -27.77 -16.99
C ILE A 549 6.36 -29.17 -16.39
N GLU A 550 7.40 -29.90 -16.82
CA GLU A 550 7.76 -31.20 -16.26
C GLU A 550 8.14 -31.13 -14.78
N VAL A 551 8.88 -30.08 -14.40
CA VAL A 551 9.23 -29.82 -12.99
C VAL A 551 7.96 -29.54 -12.20
N CYS A 552 7.08 -28.70 -12.75
CA CYS A 552 5.80 -28.37 -12.14
C CYS A 552 4.91 -29.61 -11.96
N ARG A 553 4.91 -30.53 -12.93
CA ARG A 553 4.18 -31.81 -12.86
C ARG A 553 4.72 -32.70 -11.75
N LYS A 554 6.04 -32.88 -11.69
CA LYS A 554 6.68 -33.70 -10.65
C LYS A 554 6.46 -33.13 -9.25
N LYS A 555 6.49 -31.81 -9.12
CA LYS A 555 6.39 -31.10 -7.85
C LYS A 555 4.97 -30.68 -7.48
N LYS A 556 3.99 -30.90 -8.36
CA LYS A 556 2.60 -30.46 -8.24
C LYS A 556 2.50 -28.96 -7.92
N VAL A 557 3.12 -28.14 -8.75
CA VAL A 557 3.13 -26.68 -8.61
C VAL A 557 2.24 -26.06 -9.68
N ALA A 558 1.45 -25.06 -9.29
CA ALA A 558 0.56 -24.30 -10.16
C ALA A 558 0.92 -22.81 -10.16
N PHE A 559 0.49 -22.11 -11.20
CA PHE A 559 0.74 -20.70 -11.46
C PHE A 559 -0.55 -20.00 -11.91
N THR A 560 -0.56 -18.67 -11.85
CA THR A 560 -1.64 -17.86 -12.42
C THR A 560 -1.42 -17.67 -13.92
N ARG A 561 -2.50 -17.65 -14.69
CA ARG A 561 -2.46 -17.26 -16.10
C ARG A 561 -2.50 -15.72 -16.22
N PRO A 562 -1.59 -15.08 -16.98
CA PRO A 562 -1.73 -13.68 -17.37
C PRO A 562 -3.05 -13.42 -18.10
N LEU A 563 -3.51 -12.16 -18.10
CA LEU A 563 -4.82 -11.81 -18.66
C LEU A 563 -4.91 -12.04 -20.18
N ASP A 564 -3.81 -11.79 -20.90
CA ASP A 564 -3.71 -11.87 -22.36
C ASP A 564 -2.97 -13.12 -22.87
N ALA A 565 -2.65 -14.06 -21.98
CA ALA A 565 -1.95 -15.30 -22.35
C ALA A 565 -2.91 -16.41 -22.81
N ASP A 566 -2.51 -17.12 -23.87
CA ASP A 566 -3.22 -18.31 -24.36
C ASP A 566 -3.22 -19.45 -23.33
N ASP A 567 -4.28 -20.25 -23.37
CA ASP A 567 -4.33 -21.52 -22.65
C ASP A 567 -3.48 -22.59 -23.37
N PHE A 568 -3.21 -23.71 -22.71
CA PHE A 568 -2.47 -24.83 -23.31
C PHE A 568 -3.13 -26.18 -23.00
N ALA A 569 -2.86 -27.18 -23.83
CA ALA A 569 -3.43 -28.51 -23.65
C ALA A 569 -2.96 -29.15 -22.32
N GLY A 570 -3.92 -29.56 -21.48
CA GLY A 570 -3.62 -30.16 -20.18
C GLY A 570 -3.34 -29.15 -19.06
N SER A 571 -3.82 -27.90 -19.18
CA SER A 571 -3.58 -26.81 -18.23
C SER A 571 -4.34 -26.92 -16.90
N GLU A 572 -5.31 -27.82 -16.80
CA GLU A 572 -6.29 -27.88 -15.70
C GLU A 572 -5.64 -28.04 -14.32
N MET A 573 -4.48 -28.70 -14.27
CA MET A 573 -3.74 -28.97 -13.04
C MET A 573 -2.65 -27.93 -12.72
N PHE A 574 -2.40 -26.99 -13.63
CA PHE A 574 -1.27 -26.05 -13.56
C PHE A 574 -1.68 -24.59 -13.53
N LEU A 575 -2.84 -24.24 -14.07
CA LEU A 575 -3.38 -22.89 -14.04
C LEU A 575 -4.46 -22.77 -12.97
N GLU A 576 -4.16 -21.99 -11.94
CA GLU A 576 -5.06 -21.79 -10.81
C GLU A 576 -5.19 -20.33 -10.44
N LYS A 577 -6.29 -20.02 -9.78
CA LYS A 577 -6.54 -18.72 -9.14
C LYS A 577 -6.43 -18.83 -7.61
N THR A 578 -5.44 -19.58 -7.13
CA THR A 578 -5.15 -19.78 -5.70
C THR A 578 -4.05 -18.83 -5.22
N GLN A 579 -3.98 -18.58 -3.91
CA GLN A 579 -2.94 -17.74 -3.32
C GLN A 579 -1.53 -18.33 -3.53
N ALA A 580 -1.41 -19.65 -3.47
CA ALA A 580 -0.17 -20.35 -3.77
C ALA A 580 0.29 -20.09 -5.20
N ALA A 581 -0.62 -20.20 -6.17
CA ALA A 581 -0.33 -19.92 -7.57
C ALA A 581 0.07 -18.46 -7.81
N LEU A 582 -0.62 -17.50 -7.18
CA LEU A 582 -0.28 -16.08 -7.26
C LEU A 582 1.12 -15.81 -6.67
N THR A 583 1.40 -16.39 -5.51
CA THR A 583 2.70 -16.29 -4.84
C THR A 583 3.81 -16.85 -5.73
N ASN A 584 3.62 -18.04 -6.30
CA ASN A 584 4.58 -18.65 -7.21
C ASN A 584 4.88 -17.76 -8.43
N SER A 585 3.84 -17.19 -9.05
CA SER A 585 3.99 -16.25 -10.17
C SER A 585 4.78 -15.00 -9.77
N LEU A 586 4.47 -14.38 -8.63
CA LEU A 586 5.17 -13.18 -8.13
C LEU A 586 6.64 -13.44 -7.81
N MET A 587 6.96 -14.64 -7.29
CA MET A 587 8.34 -15.02 -7.05
C MET A 587 9.14 -15.15 -8.35
N LEU A 588 8.56 -15.73 -9.42
CA LEU A 588 9.21 -15.75 -10.74
C LEU A 588 9.34 -14.35 -11.35
N ILE A 589 8.30 -13.53 -11.26
CA ILE A 589 8.33 -12.13 -11.73
C ILE A 589 9.50 -11.38 -11.11
N SER A 590 9.72 -11.55 -9.80
CA SER A 590 10.82 -10.90 -9.08
C SER A 590 12.19 -11.32 -9.64
N ARG A 591 12.37 -12.60 -10.00
CA ARG A 591 13.60 -13.11 -10.64
C ARG A 591 13.83 -12.61 -12.07
N LEU A 592 12.76 -12.37 -12.81
CA LEU A 592 12.81 -11.97 -14.22
C LEU A 592 12.90 -10.45 -14.42
N ARG A 593 12.62 -9.66 -13.37
CA ARG A 593 12.67 -8.20 -13.42
C ARG A 593 14.01 -7.63 -13.90
N PRO A 594 15.19 -8.11 -13.43
CA PRO A 594 16.47 -7.61 -13.95
C PRO A 594 16.64 -7.83 -15.46
N LEU A 595 16.13 -8.94 -16.01
CA LEU A 595 16.18 -9.22 -17.45
C LEU A 595 15.39 -8.20 -18.25
N TRP A 596 14.19 -7.84 -17.79
CA TRP A 596 13.36 -6.80 -18.42
C TRP A 596 13.96 -5.41 -18.28
N GLU A 597 14.40 -5.03 -17.08
CA GLU A 597 14.85 -3.66 -16.80
C GLU A 597 16.27 -3.37 -17.34
N THR A 598 17.14 -4.38 -17.44
CA THR A 598 18.56 -4.18 -17.81
C THR A 598 18.99 -4.96 -19.06
N GLY A 599 18.12 -5.80 -19.62
CA GLY A 599 18.45 -6.71 -20.72
C GLY A 599 19.38 -7.86 -20.33
N LYS A 600 19.64 -8.06 -19.03
CA LYS A 600 20.56 -9.10 -18.53
C LYS A 600 19.93 -9.91 -17.43
N ASN A 601 20.09 -11.22 -17.54
CA ASN A 601 19.70 -12.13 -16.47
C ASN A 601 20.65 -11.96 -15.27
N ALA A 602 20.09 -11.96 -14.06
CA ALA A 602 20.88 -11.82 -12.83
C ALA A 602 21.79 -13.04 -12.59
N ASN A 603 21.38 -14.20 -13.10
CA ASN A 603 22.08 -15.47 -12.91
C ASN A 603 22.66 -16.00 -14.23
N ALA A 604 23.98 -15.95 -14.34
CA ALA A 604 24.71 -16.36 -15.53
C ALA A 604 24.59 -17.85 -15.88
N SER A 605 24.07 -18.70 -14.97
CA SER A 605 23.89 -20.14 -15.26
C SER A 605 22.65 -20.45 -16.10
N GLY A 606 21.72 -19.51 -16.22
CA GLY A 606 20.41 -19.73 -16.86
C GLY A 606 19.49 -20.69 -16.08
N ILE A 607 19.87 -21.13 -14.87
CA ILE A 607 19.04 -21.99 -14.01
C ILE A 607 18.74 -21.26 -12.70
N GLU A 608 17.46 -21.00 -12.47
CA GLU A 608 16.96 -20.40 -11.23
C GLU A 608 16.55 -21.46 -10.21
N LYS A 609 17.11 -21.34 -9.00
CA LYS A 609 16.72 -22.16 -7.85
C LYS A 609 15.69 -21.41 -7.03
N ILE A 610 14.46 -21.92 -7.02
CA ILE A 610 13.31 -21.23 -6.44
C ILE A 610 12.49 -22.19 -5.58
N GLN A 611 12.07 -21.72 -4.40
CA GLN A 611 11.24 -22.49 -3.49
C GLN A 611 9.78 -22.09 -3.66
N LEU A 612 9.02 -22.92 -4.37
CA LEU A 612 7.62 -22.66 -4.72
C LEU A 612 6.66 -23.38 -3.77
N ILE A 613 5.41 -22.97 -3.73
CA ILE A 613 4.34 -23.65 -2.98
C ILE A 613 3.67 -24.67 -3.89
N ASN A 614 3.60 -25.93 -3.46
CA ASN A 614 2.86 -26.98 -4.16
C ASN A 614 1.36 -26.95 -3.83
N ARG A 615 0.58 -27.80 -4.50
CA ARG A 615 -0.88 -27.92 -4.28
C ARG A 615 -1.29 -28.36 -2.88
N ASP A 616 -0.38 -28.95 -2.10
CA ASP A 616 -0.62 -29.33 -0.71
C ASP A 616 -0.27 -28.19 0.27
N GLY A 617 0.08 -27.00 -0.23
CA GLY A 617 0.49 -25.85 0.57
C GLY A 617 1.92 -25.93 1.11
N GLN A 618 2.72 -26.89 0.63
CA GLN A 618 4.07 -27.16 1.12
C GLN A 618 5.14 -26.51 0.23
N LYS A 619 6.23 -26.06 0.86
CA LYS A 619 7.41 -25.53 0.17
C LYS A 619 8.11 -26.64 -0.62
N SER A 620 8.39 -26.39 -1.90
CA SER A 620 9.04 -27.31 -2.83
C SER A 620 10.16 -26.62 -3.60
N ASN A 621 11.39 -27.13 -3.43
CA ASN A 621 12.54 -26.65 -4.17
C ASN A 621 12.44 -27.09 -5.64
N CYS A 622 12.49 -26.10 -6.54
CA CYS A 622 12.42 -26.25 -7.98
C CYS A 622 13.66 -25.61 -8.62
N GLU A 623 14.14 -26.22 -9.70
CA GLU A 623 15.20 -25.68 -10.54
C GLU A 623 14.58 -25.40 -11.91
N PHE A 624 14.49 -24.13 -12.29
CA PHE A 624 13.84 -23.67 -13.52
C PHE A 624 14.89 -23.17 -14.50
N ALA A 625 14.92 -23.71 -15.70
CA ALA A 625 15.70 -23.13 -16.79
C ALA A 625 15.02 -21.84 -17.29
N ILE A 626 15.79 -20.78 -17.47
CA ILE A 626 15.32 -19.50 -18.00
C ILE A 626 15.55 -19.49 -19.52
N PRO A 627 14.49 -19.60 -20.35
CA PRO A 627 14.61 -19.62 -21.79
C PRO A 627 14.80 -18.20 -22.35
N GLU A 628 15.97 -17.58 -22.12
CA GLU A 628 16.21 -16.16 -22.42
C GLU A 628 15.80 -15.75 -23.85
N GLN A 629 16.17 -16.53 -24.87
CA GLN A 629 15.79 -16.23 -26.26
C GLN A 629 14.27 -16.15 -26.44
N VAL A 630 13.52 -17.11 -25.88
CA VAL A 630 12.04 -17.13 -25.97
C VAL A 630 11.42 -15.91 -25.27
N LEU A 631 12.08 -15.42 -24.21
CA LEU A 631 11.64 -14.22 -23.50
C LEU A 631 11.93 -12.97 -24.32
N PHE A 632 13.10 -12.86 -24.95
CA PHE A 632 13.44 -11.74 -25.83
C PHE A 632 12.56 -11.70 -27.06
N ASP A 633 12.37 -12.82 -27.76
CA ASP A 633 11.49 -12.92 -28.93
C ASP A 633 10.06 -12.44 -28.60
N TYR A 634 9.55 -12.82 -27.42
CA TYR A 634 8.25 -12.36 -26.94
C TYR A 634 8.22 -10.85 -26.68
N LEU A 635 9.25 -10.30 -26.03
CA LEU A 635 9.33 -8.87 -25.73
C LEU A 635 9.38 -8.06 -27.03
N GLU A 636 10.21 -8.47 -27.98
CA GLU A 636 10.32 -7.84 -29.30
C GLU A 636 8.97 -7.83 -30.02
N GLU A 637 8.36 -9.01 -30.22
CA GLU A 637 7.06 -9.14 -30.90
C GLU A 637 5.97 -8.29 -30.22
N ARG A 638 5.91 -8.34 -28.88
CA ARG A 638 4.82 -7.70 -28.14
C ARG A 638 4.95 -6.17 -28.11
N ILE A 639 6.17 -5.66 -28.00
CA ILE A 639 6.44 -4.23 -27.99
C ILE A 639 6.32 -3.66 -29.42
N GLU A 640 6.82 -4.37 -30.43
CA GLU A 640 6.64 -4.01 -31.85
C GLU A 640 5.15 -3.86 -32.17
N GLN A 641 4.32 -4.84 -31.78
CA GLN A 641 2.87 -4.78 -31.96
C GLN A 641 2.24 -3.55 -31.27
N GLY A 642 2.76 -3.15 -30.11
CA GLY A 642 2.35 -1.94 -29.39
C GLY A 642 2.66 -0.65 -30.15
N VAL A 643 3.87 -0.55 -30.69
CA VAL A 643 4.33 0.58 -31.50
C VAL A 643 3.53 0.68 -32.80
N VAL A 644 3.27 -0.45 -33.47
CA VAL A 644 2.39 -0.50 -34.66
C VAL A 644 0.99 0.00 -34.31
N ASN A 645 0.41 -0.44 -33.19
CA ASN A 645 -0.91 0.00 -32.73
C ASN A 645 -0.94 1.50 -32.45
N PHE A 646 0.13 2.08 -31.90
CA PHE A 646 0.27 3.53 -31.71
C PHE A 646 0.20 4.28 -33.03
N PHE A 647 0.94 3.85 -34.05
CA PHE A 647 0.92 4.53 -35.35
C PHE A 647 -0.40 4.37 -36.12
N ILE A 648 -1.07 3.22 -35.98
CA ILE A 648 -2.44 3.04 -36.50
C ILE A 648 -3.40 4.03 -35.82
N ALA A 649 -3.28 4.20 -34.50
CA ALA A 649 -4.09 5.15 -33.75
C ALA A 649 -3.76 6.61 -34.13
N LEU A 650 -2.48 6.93 -34.34
CA LEU A 650 -2.01 8.23 -34.82
C LEU A 650 -2.61 8.58 -36.19
N LYS A 651 -2.55 7.64 -37.15
CA LYS A 651 -3.19 7.82 -38.46
C LYS A 651 -4.68 8.10 -38.33
N LYS A 652 -5.37 7.36 -37.47
CA LYS A 652 -6.80 7.54 -37.22
C LYS A 652 -7.10 8.91 -36.60
N ALA A 653 -6.30 9.36 -35.63
CA ALA A 653 -6.50 10.63 -34.95
C ALA A 653 -6.35 11.83 -35.90
N PHE A 654 -5.40 11.78 -36.84
CA PHE A 654 -5.16 12.83 -37.82
C PHE A 654 -5.82 12.58 -39.20
N ALA A 655 -6.83 11.70 -39.27
CA ALA A 655 -7.38 11.22 -40.55
C ALA A 655 -7.95 12.33 -41.45
N ASP A 656 -8.50 13.40 -40.87
CA ASP A 656 -9.07 14.52 -41.63
C ASP A 656 -7.98 15.36 -42.32
N LYS A 657 -6.80 15.46 -41.70
CA LYS A 657 -5.64 16.17 -42.23
C LYS A 657 -4.37 15.72 -41.51
N ILE A 658 -3.57 14.87 -42.16
CA ILE A 658 -2.26 14.45 -41.65
C ILE A 658 -1.31 15.66 -41.68
N PRO A 659 -0.77 16.10 -40.52
CA PRO A 659 0.20 17.19 -40.48
C PRO A 659 1.50 16.84 -41.23
N SER A 660 2.26 17.84 -41.66
CA SER A 660 3.57 17.61 -42.28
C SER A 660 4.62 17.14 -41.27
N GLU A 661 4.48 17.54 -40.02
CA GLU A 661 5.41 17.26 -38.93
C GLU A 661 4.63 16.95 -37.65
N ILE A 662 5.07 15.95 -36.89
CA ILE A 662 4.44 15.55 -35.63
C ILE A 662 5.54 15.28 -34.59
N HIS A 663 5.43 15.90 -33.42
CA HIS A 663 6.30 15.59 -32.29
C HIS A 663 5.77 14.37 -31.52
N ILE A 664 6.58 13.33 -31.40
CA ILE A 664 6.25 12.14 -30.62
C ILE A 664 7.00 12.22 -29.29
N LEU A 665 6.25 12.29 -28.19
CA LEU A 665 6.75 12.36 -26.83
C LEU A 665 6.69 10.96 -26.21
N LEU A 666 7.85 10.34 -25.96
CA LEU A 666 7.89 9.10 -25.20
C LEU A 666 7.73 9.43 -23.71
N ALA A 667 6.75 8.80 -23.05
CA ALA A 667 6.44 8.96 -21.64
C ALA A 667 6.42 7.60 -20.93
N GLY A 668 6.39 7.62 -19.60
CA GLY A 668 6.38 6.41 -18.79
C GLY A 668 7.75 5.75 -18.66
N ASN A 669 7.97 5.07 -17.53
CA ASN A 669 9.29 4.52 -17.21
C ASN A 669 9.70 3.35 -18.14
N ALA A 670 8.75 2.62 -18.72
CA ALA A 670 9.06 1.52 -19.63
C ALA A 670 9.59 2.00 -20.99
N SER A 671 9.27 3.24 -21.40
CA SER A 671 9.83 3.86 -22.60
C SER A 671 11.33 4.13 -22.54
N ARG A 672 11.96 3.99 -21.36
CA ARG A 672 13.41 4.06 -21.21
C ARG A 672 14.11 2.81 -21.74
N SER A 673 13.39 1.71 -21.95
CA SER A 673 13.94 0.48 -22.52
C SER A 673 14.62 0.77 -23.86
N PRO A 674 15.87 0.31 -24.08
CA PRO A 674 16.56 0.46 -25.36
C PRO A 674 15.77 -0.09 -26.54
N MET A 675 15.04 -1.20 -26.34
CA MET A 675 14.20 -1.83 -27.36
C MET A 675 13.05 -0.92 -27.81
N VAL A 676 12.39 -0.25 -26.86
CA VAL A 676 11.30 0.70 -27.16
C VAL A 676 11.85 1.89 -27.92
N GLN A 677 12.94 2.49 -27.42
CA GLN A 677 13.58 3.64 -28.08
C GLN A 677 14.00 3.31 -29.52
N ALA A 678 14.59 2.14 -29.73
CA ALA A 678 15.03 1.72 -31.05
C ALA A 678 13.86 1.51 -32.04
N LEU A 679 12.73 0.97 -31.61
CA LEU A 679 11.52 0.86 -32.45
C LEU A 679 11.01 2.23 -32.95
N PHE A 680 11.24 3.29 -32.18
CA PHE A 680 10.95 4.68 -32.58
C PHE A 680 12.12 5.37 -33.31
N GLY A 681 13.21 4.67 -33.61
CA GLY A 681 14.36 5.21 -34.35
C GLY A 681 15.33 6.03 -33.50
N LEU A 682 15.20 5.99 -32.17
CA LEU A 682 16.16 6.60 -31.25
C LEU A 682 17.31 5.63 -31.01
N MET A 683 18.55 6.11 -31.18
CA MET A 683 19.76 5.32 -30.94
C MET A 683 20.35 5.67 -29.57
N PRO A 684 20.39 4.73 -28.59
CA PRO A 684 21.04 4.98 -27.30
C PRO A 684 22.56 5.09 -27.46
N GLU A 685 23.19 6.10 -26.87
CA GLU A 685 24.65 6.25 -26.89
C GLU A 685 25.36 5.13 -26.10
N GLY A 686 26.39 4.50 -26.69
CA GLY A 686 27.41 3.76 -25.94
C GLY A 686 27.26 2.24 -25.75
N GLN A 687 26.42 1.53 -26.53
CA GLN A 687 26.31 0.06 -26.47
C GLN A 687 26.61 -0.60 -27.84
N GLN A 688 27.31 -1.74 -27.83
CA GLN A 688 27.95 -2.35 -29.01
C GLN A 688 27.15 -3.46 -29.72
N THR A 689 25.98 -3.87 -29.20
CA THR A 689 25.19 -5.01 -29.70
C THR A 689 23.83 -4.55 -30.21
N TYR A 690 23.77 -3.98 -31.42
CA TYR A 690 22.53 -3.35 -31.93
C TYR A 690 22.18 -3.59 -33.41
N THR A 691 22.89 -4.45 -34.14
CA THR A 691 22.54 -4.75 -35.55
C THR A 691 21.11 -5.25 -35.73
N ASP A 692 20.52 -5.89 -34.71
CA ASP A 692 19.18 -6.46 -34.80
C ASP A 692 18.05 -5.43 -34.58
N TYR A 693 18.29 -4.35 -33.81
CA TYR A 693 17.26 -3.33 -33.54
C TYR A 693 17.05 -2.32 -34.66
N LEU A 694 18.06 -2.07 -35.49
CA LEU A 694 17.89 -1.26 -36.70
C LEU A 694 16.93 -1.94 -37.68
N ALA A 695 17.00 -3.27 -37.80
CA ALA A 695 16.07 -4.04 -38.61
C ALA A 695 14.63 -3.94 -38.09
N LEU A 696 14.44 -3.91 -36.77
CA LEU A 696 13.13 -3.69 -36.14
C LEU A 696 12.54 -2.32 -36.51
N HIS A 697 13.33 -1.24 -36.50
CA HIS A 697 12.86 0.08 -36.93
C HIS A 697 12.55 0.14 -38.42
N ASP A 698 13.41 -0.46 -39.27
CA ASP A 698 13.18 -0.52 -40.72
C ASP A 698 11.87 -1.27 -41.06
N ASN A 699 11.52 -2.30 -40.29
CA ASN A 699 10.24 -3.00 -40.41
C ASN A 699 9.06 -2.06 -40.08
N ILE A 700 9.16 -1.29 -38.99
CA ILE A 700 8.16 -0.28 -38.64
C ILE A 700 8.03 0.75 -39.75
N LEU A 701 9.13 1.32 -40.26
CA LEU A 701 9.10 2.29 -41.36
C LEU A 701 8.43 1.72 -42.61
N SER A 702 8.77 0.48 -42.99
CA SER A 702 8.14 -0.21 -44.12
C SER A 702 6.64 -0.42 -43.90
N MET A 703 6.20 -0.72 -42.67
CA MET A 703 4.78 -0.78 -42.34
C MET A 703 4.12 0.60 -42.41
N LEU A 704 4.81 1.66 -41.97
CA LEU A 704 4.31 3.03 -42.02
C LEU A 704 4.14 3.54 -43.44
N GLU A 705 5.08 3.25 -44.35
CA GLU A 705 4.94 3.57 -45.78
C GLU A 705 3.69 2.93 -46.41
N ASN A 706 3.31 1.74 -45.95
CA ASN A 706 2.07 1.08 -46.40
C ASN A 706 0.82 1.62 -45.68
N LEU A 707 0.99 2.19 -44.48
CA LEU A 707 -0.10 2.75 -43.70
C LEU A 707 -0.43 4.19 -44.12
N PHE A 708 0.52 5.03 -44.48
CA PHE A 708 0.29 6.45 -44.78
C PHE A 708 0.35 6.73 -46.28
N ASP A 709 -0.67 7.39 -46.85
CA ASP A 709 -0.64 7.88 -48.23
C ASP A 709 0.37 9.04 -48.40
N PHE A 710 0.64 9.77 -47.31
CA PHE A 710 1.65 10.81 -47.17
C PHE A 710 2.33 10.64 -45.81
N SER A 711 3.63 10.36 -45.79
CA SER A 711 4.38 10.14 -44.55
C SER A 711 4.76 11.46 -43.89
N PRO A 712 4.21 11.78 -42.70
CA PRO A 712 4.63 12.95 -41.93
C PRO A 712 6.08 12.80 -41.47
N THR A 713 6.80 13.91 -41.30
CA THR A 713 8.06 13.93 -40.57
C THR A 713 7.77 13.67 -39.09
N LEU A 714 8.31 12.58 -38.55
CA LEU A 714 8.14 12.23 -37.14
C LEU A 714 9.37 12.70 -36.35
N ILE A 715 9.16 13.63 -35.41
CA ILE A 715 10.21 14.10 -34.50
C ILE A 715 10.02 13.41 -33.16
N VAL A 716 10.78 12.34 -32.93
CA VAL A 716 10.69 11.55 -31.70
C VAL A 716 11.58 12.16 -30.61
N HIS A 717 11.00 12.37 -29.44
CA HIS A 717 11.69 12.82 -28.24
C HIS A 717 11.77 11.67 -27.22
N PRO A 718 12.97 11.35 -26.69
CA PRO A 718 13.11 10.34 -25.65
C PRO A 718 12.36 10.76 -24.37
N PRO A 719 12.11 9.83 -23.45
CA PRO A 719 11.56 10.17 -22.14
C PRO A 719 12.42 11.22 -21.45
N LEU A 720 11.78 12.22 -20.82
CA LEU A 720 12.50 13.29 -20.12
C LEU A 720 13.52 12.69 -19.12
N PRO A 721 14.79 13.11 -19.19
CA PRO A 721 15.88 12.46 -18.48
C PRO A 721 15.82 12.73 -16.98
N ILE A 722 16.45 11.83 -16.21
CA ILE A 722 16.67 12.04 -14.78
C ILE A 722 17.79 13.07 -14.58
N ASP A 723 17.58 14.04 -13.69
CA ASP A 723 18.58 15.01 -13.27
C ASP A 723 18.92 14.83 -11.79
N ASP A 724 20.10 14.26 -11.51
CA ASP A 724 20.58 14.03 -10.14
C ASP A 724 20.86 15.34 -9.37
N LYS A 725 21.08 16.45 -10.07
CA LYS A 725 21.33 17.77 -9.46
C LYS A 725 20.02 18.51 -9.19
N ASN A 726 19.01 18.30 -10.02
CA ASN A 726 17.67 18.85 -9.85
C ASN A 726 16.62 17.74 -9.81
N VAL A 727 16.45 17.15 -8.63
CA VAL A 727 15.48 16.07 -8.40
C VAL A 727 14.02 16.47 -8.64
N TYR A 728 13.71 17.77 -8.78
CA TYR A 728 12.37 18.27 -9.09
C TYR A 728 12.15 18.58 -10.58
N ARG A 729 13.17 18.37 -11.43
CA ARG A 729 13.00 18.45 -12.88
C ARG A 729 12.05 17.33 -13.35
N PRO A 730 11.12 17.62 -14.27
CA PRO A 730 10.23 16.60 -14.81
C PRO A 730 11.02 15.49 -15.51
N THR A 731 10.65 14.25 -15.23
CA THR A 731 11.18 13.05 -15.91
C THR A 731 10.05 12.31 -16.60
N GLY A 732 10.37 11.28 -17.39
CA GLY A 732 9.37 10.37 -17.97
C GLY A 732 8.39 9.77 -16.94
N LYS A 733 8.74 9.75 -15.64
CA LYS A 733 7.87 9.25 -14.58
C LYS A 733 7.26 10.34 -13.70
N THR A 734 8.01 11.38 -13.34
CA THR A 734 7.51 12.46 -12.46
C THR A 734 6.75 13.55 -13.22
N GLY A 735 6.89 13.60 -14.54
CA GLY A 735 6.30 14.60 -15.41
C GLY A 735 4.78 14.67 -15.33
N VAL A 736 4.08 13.54 -15.19
CA VAL A 736 2.62 13.51 -15.05
C VAL A 736 2.15 14.33 -13.84
N ALA A 737 2.69 14.07 -12.64
CA ALA A 737 2.31 14.81 -11.43
C ALA A 737 2.72 16.29 -11.50
N LEU A 738 3.89 16.60 -12.09
CA LEU A 738 4.37 17.97 -12.21
C LEU A 738 3.57 18.78 -13.23
N GLY A 739 3.23 18.19 -14.38
CA GLY A 739 2.37 18.82 -15.38
C GLY A 739 0.93 18.95 -14.91
N LEU A 740 0.43 18.02 -14.10
CA LEU A 740 -0.90 18.17 -13.46
C LEU A 740 -1.00 19.44 -12.61
N LEU A 741 0.08 19.86 -11.93
CA LEU A 741 0.10 21.13 -11.20
C LEU A 741 -0.07 22.33 -12.15
N GLN A 742 0.49 22.27 -13.35
CA GLN A 742 0.34 23.30 -14.38
C GLN A 742 -1.07 23.32 -14.98
N LEU A 743 -1.86 22.27 -14.77
CA LEU A 743 -3.24 22.21 -15.22
C LEU A 743 -4.24 22.59 -14.12
N CYS A 744 -3.80 22.77 -12.87
CA CYS A 744 -4.69 23.08 -11.75
C CYS A 744 -5.38 24.45 -11.91
N PRO A 745 -6.55 24.67 -11.25
CA PRO A 745 -7.24 25.96 -11.27
C PRO A 745 -6.33 27.13 -10.90
N GLY A 746 -6.41 28.21 -11.68
CA GLY A 746 -5.54 29.38 -11.60
C GLY A 746 -4.36 29.36 -12.56
N SER A 747 -4.17 28.30 -13.34
CA SER A 747 -3.22 28.26 -14.47
C SER A 747 -3.82 28.89 -15.73
N ALA A 748 -2.94 29.42 -16.59
CA ALA A 748 -3.28 29.94 -17.91
C ALA A 748 -3.25 28.86 -19.03
N VAL A 749 -3.04 27.60 -18.67
CA VAL A 749 -3.09 26.47 -19.61
C VAL A 749 -4.50 25.86 -19.62
N GLU A 750 -5.13 25.85 -20.79
CA GLU A 750 -6.43 25.25 -21.01
C GLU A 750 -6.29 23.91 -21.77
N VAL A 751 -7.09 22.92 -21.36
CA VAL A 751 -7.11 21.59 -21.95
C VAL A 751 -8.51 21.32 -22.51
N ILE A 752 -8.62 21.23 -23.83
CA ILE A 752 -9.88 20.99 -24.54
C ILE A 752 -9.92 19.53 -24.98
N ASN A 753 -10.92 18.79 -24.49
CA ASN A 753 -11.11 17.38 -24.84
C ASN A 753 -12.28 17.21 -25.82
N ARG A 754 -11.98 17.05 -27.11
CA ARG A 754 -12.97 16.87 -28.18
C ARG A 754 -13.52 15.44 -28.26
N THR A 755 -12.92 14.44 -27.61
CA THR A 755 -13.44 13.06 -27.64
C THR A 755 -14.59 12.82 -26.66
N MET A 756 -14.68 13.62 -25.57
CA MET A 756 -15.73 13.54 -24.55
C MET A 756 -17.13 13.99 -25.04
N GLU A 757 -17.20 14.86 -26.06
CA GLU A 757 -18.48 15.32 -26.63
C GLU A 757 -19.26 14.18 -27.27
N ASN A 758 -18.57 13.24 -27.93
CA ASN A 758 -19.18 12.09 -28.62
C ASN A 758 -19.64 10.98 -27.66
N SER A 759 -19.15 11.00 -26.41
CA SER A 759 -19.42 9.99 -25.37
C SER A 759 -20.32 10.50 -24.24
N LEU A 760 -20.96 11.67 -24.39
CA LEU A 760 -21.88 12.24 -23.39
C LEU A 760 -21.25 12.38 -21.99
N GLY A 761 -19.93 12.63 -21.91
CA GLY A 761 -19.19 12.74 -20.65
C GLY A 761 -18.72 11.41 -20.04
N GLU A 762 -18.98 10.27 -20.68
CA GLU A 762 -18.40 8.96 -20.34
C GLU A 762 -17.05 8.74 -21.06
N ALA A 763 -16.30 7.71 -20.66
CA ALA A 763 -15.11 7.30 -21.42
C ALA A 763 -15.50 6.87 -22.85
N PRO A 764 -14.65 7.11 -23.88
CA PRO A 764 -14.95 6.65 -25.24
C PRO A 764 -15.20 5.15 -25.30
N PHE A 765 -16.11 4.71 -26.17
CA PHE A 765 -16.41 3.29 -26.32
C PHE A 765 -15.15 2.51 -26.70
N ALA A 766 -14.78 1.52 -25.89
CA ALA A 766 -13.46 0.90 -25.93
C ALA A 766 -13.36 -0.27 -26.93
N PHE A 767 -14.44 -0.63 -27.62
CA PHE A 767 -14.51 -1.86 -28.40
C PHE A 767 -14.83 -1.64 -29.89
N TYR A 768 -14.31 -2.53 -30.72
CA TYR A 768 -14.84 -2.84 -32.04
C TYR A 768 -15.79 -4.01 -31.89
N VAL A 769 -17.01 -3.91 -32.41
CA VAL A 769 -18.02 -4.98 -32.32
C VAL A 769 -18.54 -5.28 -33.72
N GLY A 770 -18.65 -6.56 -34.04
CA GLY A 770 -18.98 -6.99 -35.38
C GLY A 770 -19.21 -8.49 -35.49
N ARG A 771 -18.80 -9.04 -36.62
CA ARG A 771 -18.93 -10.46 -36.95
C ARG A 771 -17.76 -10.94 -37.79
N ILE A 772 -17.59 -12.26 -37.85
CA ILE A 772 -16.74 -12.86 -38.87
C ILE A 772 -17.50 -12.93 -40.20
N ARG A 773 -16.85 -12.46 -41.26
CA ARG A 773 -17.28 -12.63 -42.64
C ARG A 773 -16.10 -13.08 -43.47
N SER A 774 -16.24 -14.21 -44.17
CA SER A 774 -15.17 -14.77 -45.01
C SER A 774 -13.84 -14.94 -44.24
N GLN A 775 -13.91 -15.51 -43.04
CA GLN A 775 -12.77 -15.74 -42.14
C GLN A 775 -12.04 -14.48 -41.63
N ARG A 776 -12.64 -13.29 -41.80
CA ARG A 776 -12.11 -12.03 -41.27
C ARG A 776 -13.11 -11.30 -40.41
N PHE A 777 -12.62 -10.61 -39.39
CA PHE A 777 -13.43 -9.74 -38.56
C PHE A 777 -13.88 -8.50 -39.35
N GLN A 778 -15.18 -8.25 -39.39
CA GLN A 778 -15.75 -7.01 -39.91
C GLN A 778 -16.30 -6.19 -38.74
N PRO A 779 -15.66 -5.06 -38.36
CA PRO A 779 -16.19 -4.16 -37.35
C PRO A 779 -17.43 -3.44 -37.91
N ALA A 780 -18.52 -3.43 -37.14
CA ALA A 780 -19.72 -2.66 -37.41
C ALA A 780 -19.85 -1.47 -36.47
N LEU A 781 -19.64 -1.69 -35.16
CA LEU A 781 -19.35 -0.64 -34.20
C LEU A 781 -17.83 -0.50 -34.06
N LYS A 782 -17.36 0.75 -33.95
CA LYS A 782 -15.94 1.08 -33.84
C LYS A 782 -15.66 1.80 -32.52
N GLN A 783 -14.40 1.76 -32.08
CA GLN A 783 -13.94 2.57 -30.95
C GLN A 783 -14.19 4.06 -31.19
N GLY A 784 -14.73 4.72 -30.16
CA GLY A 784 -15.10 6.14 -30.18
C GLY A 784 -16.36 6.48 -30.97
N ALA A 785 -17.16 5.49 -31.39
CA ALA A 785 -18.46 5.76 -32.01
C ALA A 785 -19.44 6.41 -31.03
N GLU A 786 -20.39 7.17 -31.57
CA GLU A 786 -21.38 7.92 -30.80
C GLU A 786 -22.26 7.03 -29.92
N TYR A 787 -22.55 7.52 -28.72
CA TYR A 787 -23.45 6.85 -27.80
C TYR A 787 -24.91 6.95 -28.28
N GLN A 788 -25.73 5.98 -27.88
CA GLN A 788 -27.17 5.93 -28.13
C GLN A 788 -27.61 5.77 -29.61
N GLN A 789 -26.68 5.68 -30.56
CA GLN A 789 -26.98 5.43 -31.98
C GLN A 789 -27.05 3.93 -32.32
N TRP A 790 -28.07 3.51 -33.05
CA TRP A 790 -28.23 2.11 -33.49
C TRP A 790 -27.45 1.81 -34.78
N HIS A 791 -26.61 0.77 -34.74
CA HIS A 791 -25.84 0.28 -35.87
C HIS A 791 -26.22 -1.16 -36.22
N GLU A 792 -26.36 -1.47 -37.51
CA GLU A 792 -26.55 -2.85 -37.98
C GLU A 792 -25.25 -3.64 -37.84
N ILE A 793 -25.26 -4.69 -37.02
CA ILE A 793 -24.11 -5.58 -36.80
C ILE A 793 -24.09 -6.70 -37.85
N GLY A 794 -25.27 -7.19 -38.21
CA GLY A 794 -25.46 -8.10 -39.33
C GLY A 794 -26.61 -9.10 -39.13
N PRO A 795 -26.85 -9.95 -40.14
CA PRO A 795 -27.88 -10.98 -40.09
C PRO A 795 -27.54 -12.12 -39.14
N TYR A 796 -28.56 -12.61 -38.40
CA TYR A 796 -28.51 -13.85 -37.63
C TYR A 796 -29.30 -14.96 -38.33
N ARG A 797 -28.94 -16.22 -38.06
CA ARG A 797 -29.56 -17.40 -38.68
C ARG A 797 -29.83 -18.48 -37.64
N GLU A 798 -30.92 -19.20 -37.82
CA GLU A 798 -31.38 -20.25 -36.91
C GLU A 798 -31.48 -19.79 -35.45
N GLY A 799 -31.86 -18.53 -35.23
CA GLY A 799 -31.94 -17.92 -33.90
C GLY A 799 -30.58 -17.69 -33.22
N VAL A 800 -29.46 -17.75 -33.96
CA VAL A 800 -28.12 -17.58 -33.38
C VAL A 800 -27.33 -16.50 -34.12
N PHE A 801 -26.66 -15.65 -33.34
CA PHE A 801 -25.63 -14.73 -33.82
C PHE A 801 -24.33 -14.93 -33.04
N ASN A 802 -23.21 -15.11 -33.73
CA ASN A 802 -21.90 -15.13 -33.11
C ASN A 802 -21.31 -13.72 -33.19
N LEU A 803 -21.54 -12.94 -32.13
CA LEU A 803 -20.97 -11.62 -31.98
C LEU A 803 -19.47 -11.76 -31.73
N VAL A 804 -18.68 -10.96 -32.42
CA VAL A 804 -17.24 -10.87 -32.19
C VAL A 804 -16.89 -9.45 -31.82
N TYR A 805 -16.01 -9.27 -30.85
CA TYR A 805 -15.55 -7.96 -30.46
C TYR A 805 -14.07 -7.96 -30.05
N SER A 806 -13.44 -6.80 -30.08
CA SER A 806 -12.01 -6.61 -29.75
C SER A 806 -11.75 -5.18 -29.27
N GLN A 807 -10.70 -4.98 -28.49
CA GLN A 807 -10.18 -3.64 -28.16
C GLN A 807 -8.89 -3.29 -28.93
N SER A 808 -8.38 -4.21 -29.74
CA SER A 808 -7.17 -3.98 -30.54
C SER A 808 -7.44 -2.93 -31.62
N PRO A 809 -6.58 -1.89 -31.77
CA PRO A 809 -6.68 -0.94 -32.88
C PRO A 809 -6.65 -1.62 -34.26
N LYS A 810 -5.96 -2.76 -34.39
CA LYS A 810 -5.93 -3.58 -35.61
C LYS A 810 -7.32 -4.06 -36.04
N ALA A 811 -8.27 -4.21 -35.11
CA ALA A 811 -9.63 -4.63 -35.43
C ALA A 811 -10.36 -3.61 -36.33
N ASN A 812 -9.92 -2.35 -36.35
CA ASN A 812 -10.45 -1.31 -37.25
C ASN A 812 -10.16 -1.58 -38.73
N THR A 813 -9.08 -2.29 -39.05
CA THR A 813 -8.64 -2.51 -40.44
C THR A 813 -9.49 -3.54 -41.17
N GLY A 814 -10.21 -4.39 -40.42
CA GLY A 814 -10.97 -5.52 -40.98
C GLY A 814 -10.09 -6.69 -41.44
N GLU A 815 -8.81 -6.70 -41.06
CA GLU A 815 -7.84 -7.71 -41.51
C GLU A 815 -7.62 -8.84 -40.50
N MET A 816 -8.07 -8.68 -39.26
CA MET A 816 -7.95 -9.72 -38.23
C MET A 816 -8.67 -10.99 -38.67
N ARG A 817 -7.97 -12.13 -38.59
CA ARG A 817 -8.48 -13.44 -39.01
C ARG A 817 -9.36 -14.05 -37.92
N GLU A 818 -10.28 -14.93 -38.32
CA GLU A 818 -11.02 -15.75 -37.37
C GLU A 818 -10.06 -16.57 -36.50
N GLY A 819 -10.29 -16.56 -35.18
CA GLY A 819 -9.41 -17.16 -34.17
C GLY A 819 -8.17 -16.35 -33.78
N GLU A 820 -7.91 -15.19 -34.39
CA GLU A 820 -6.75 -14.36 -34.03
C GLU A 820 -6.83 -13.82 -32.59
N ALA A 821 -5.68 -13.75 -31.92
CA ALA A 821 -5.57 -13.25 -30.55
C ALA A 821 -6.15 -11.82 -30.44
N GLY A 822 -6.86 -11.56 -29.35
CA GLY A 822 -7.57 -10.30 -29.11
C GLY A 822 -8.99 -10.23 -29.69
N LEU A 823 -9.47 -11.25 -30.43
CA LEU A 823 -10.89 -11.40 -30.77
C LEU A 823 -11.61 -12.22 -29.69
N ILE A 824 -12.74 -11.68 -29.20
CA ILE A 824 -13.58 -12.35 -28.20
C ILE A 824 -14.92 -12.70 -28.85
N TYR A 825 -15.34 -13.96 -28.64
CA TYR A 825 -16.53 -14.53 -29.26
C TYR A 825 -17.65 -14.63 -28.22
N LYS A 826 -18.83 -14.11 -28.58
CA LYS A 826 -20.05 -14.23 -27.79
C LYS A 826 -21.17 -14.80 -28.65
N ARG A 827 -21.56 -16.03 -28.34
CA ARG A 827 -22.77 -16.63 -28.88
C ARG A 827 -24.00 -15.93 -28.28
N LEU A 828 -24.89 -15.49 -29.14
CA LEU A 828 -26.16 -14.86 -28.83
C LEU A 828 -27.28 -15.76 -29.34
N ASP A 829 -28.03 -16.38 -28.43
CA ASP A 829 -29.29 -17.02 -28.76
C ASP A 829 -30.40 -15.95 -28.75
N LEU A 830 -31.21 -15.93 -29.81
CA LEU A 830 -32.18 -14.90 -30.17
C LEU A 830 -33.52 -15.56 -30.52
N PHE A 831 -34.62 -14.88 -30.19
CA PHE A 831 -35.97 -15.23 -30.64
C PHE A 831 -36.12 -14.94 -32.14
N GLY A 832 -36.82 -15.84 -32.85
CA GLY A 832 -37.00 -15.81 -34.30
C GLY A 832 -35.94 -16.61 -35.07
N ALA A 833 -36.29 -17.12 -36.26
CA ALA A 833 -35.39 -17.97 -37.03
C ALA A 833 -34.30 -17.18 -37.77
N ASN A 834 -34.64 -16.03 -38.35
CA ASN A 834 -33.70 -15.20 -39.11
C ASN A 834 -34.08 -13.73 -38.94
N GLY A 835 -33.10 -12.84 -39.02
CA GLY A 835 -33.32 -11.40 -38.96
C GLY A 835 -32.00 -10.64 -38.94
N LYS A 836 -32.03 -9.37 -38.53
CA LYS A 836 -30.85 -8.52 -38.38
C LYS A 836 -30.66 -8.13 -36.92
N LEU A 837 -29.42 -8.18 -36.46
CA LEU A 837 -29.00 -7.70 -35.16
C LEU A 837 -28.52 -6.26 -35.26
N PHE A 838 -28.99 -5.42 -34.35
CA PHE A 838 -28.56 -4.05 -34.16
C PHE A 838 -27.96 -3.89 -32.77
N ALA A 839 -27.00 -2.97 -32.64
CA ALA A 839 -26.43 -2.61 -31.36
C ALA A 839 -26.27 -1.09 -31.26
N ARG A 840 -26.42 -0.56 -30.04
CA ARG A 840 -26.04 0.81 -29.69
C ARG A 840 -25.19 0.83 -28.43
N ILE A 841 -24.33 1.82 -28.33
CA ILE A 841 -23.45 2.00 -27.17
C ILE A 841 -24.24 2.70 -26.06
N ILE A 842 -24.14 2.16 -24.84
CA ILE A 842 -24.78 2.74 -23.65
C ILE A 842 -23.80 3.01 -22.50
N ALA A 843 -22.62 2.38 -22.51
CA ALA A 843 -21.50 2.64 -21.59
C ALA A 843 -20.16 2.26 -22.28
N PRO A 844 -18.99 2.62 -21.72
CA PRO A 844 -17.67 2.39 -22.34
C PRO A 844 -17.40 0.92 -22.70
N ASP A 845 -17.97 0.00 -21.93
CA ASP A 845 -17.88 -1.45 -22.12
C ASP A 845 -19.23 -2.13 -22.32
N THR A 846 -20.31 -1.38 -22.51
CA THR A 846 -21.67 -1.96 -22.55
C THR A 846 -22.44 -1.50 -23.77
N ILE A 847 -23.01 -2.47 -24.48
CA ILE A 847 -23.90 -2.24 -25.62
C ILE A 847 -25.31 -2.73 -25.31
N GLN A 848 -26.30 -2.07 -25.88
CA GLN A 848 -27.67 -2.58 -25.94
C GLN A 848 -27.89 -3.21 -27.31
N LEU A 849 -28.50 -4.40 -27.33
CA LEU A 849 -28.75 -5.21 -28.50
C LEU A 849 -30.25 -5.32 -28.75
N CYS A 850 -30.67 -5.33 -30.01
CA CYS A 850 -32.02 -5.72 -30.41
C CYS A 850 -32.03 -6.34 -31.81
N THR A 851 -33.14 -6.98 -32.18
CA THR A 851 -33.39 -7.46 -33.53
C THR A 851 -34.54 -6.68 -34.17
N ALA A 852 -34.37 -6.29 -35.42
CA ALA A 852 -35.38 -5.54 -36.18
C ALA A 852 -35.22 -5.79 -37.70
N THR A 853 -36.22 -5.39 -38.49
CA THR A 853 -36.16 -5.46 -39.96
C THR A 853 -35.33 -4.33 -40.57
N SER A 854 -35.32 -3.14 -39.93
CA SER A 854 -34.54 -1.96 -40.31
C SER A 854 -34.30 -1.04 -39.11
N ALA A 855 -33.40 -0.06 -39.25
CA ALA A 855 -33.19 0.98 -38.23
C ALA A 855 -34.44 1.84 -38.00
N GLU A 856 -35.27 2.03 -39.03
CA GLU A 856 -36.56 2.75 -38.94
C GLU A 856 -37.58 1.95 -38.10
N ALA A 857 -37.58 0.62 -38.21
CA ALA A 857 -38.45 -0.23 -37.41
C ALA A 857 -38.14 -0.10 -35.90
N ILE A 858 -36.86 0.07 -35.55
CA ILE A 858 -36.42 0.33 -34.16
C ILE A 858 -37.00 1.65 -33.65
N HIS A 859 -36.92 2.72 -34.45
CA HIS A 859 -37.47 4.04 -34.09
C HIS A 859 -39.00 3.99 -33.92
N ASN A 860 -39.68 3.14 -34.68
CA ASN A 860 -41.12 2.90 -34.58
C ASN A 860 -41.50 1.90 -33.47
N GLY A 861 -40.57 1.47 -32.61
CA GLY A 861 -40.81 0.54 -31.50
C GLY A 861 -41.01 -0.92 -31.92
N SER A 862 -40.84 -1.26 -33.19
CA SER A 862 -40.94 -2.62 -33.72
C SER A 862 -39.60 -3.35 -33.61
N LEU A 863 -39.26 -3.79 -32.40
CA LEU A 863 -38.02 -4.52 -32.09
C LEU A 863 -38.27 -5.72 -31.18
N GLU A 864 -37.40 -6.72 -31.27
CA GLU A 864 -37.39 -7.91 -30.43
C GLU A 864 -36.00 -8.10 -29.80
N ASN A 865 -35.85 -9.07 -28.88
CA ASN A 865 -34.57 -9.46 -28.28
C ASN A 865 -33.79 -8.32 -27.60
N LEU A 866 -34.48 -7.30 -27.07
CA LEU A 866 -33.86 -6.17 -26.39
C LEU A 866 -33.13 -6.64 -25.13
N ARG A 867 -31.81 -6.45 -25.08
CA ARG A 867 -31.00 -6.76 -23.89
C ARG A 867 -29.72 -5.95 -23.85
N GLU A 868 -29.14 -5.83 -22.67
CA GLU A 868 -27.81 -5.26 -22.49
C GLU A 868 -26.75 -6.35 -22.47
N LEU A 869 -25.58 -6.03 -23.02
CA LEU A 869 -24.42 -6.89 -23.04
C LEU A 869 -23.20 -6.07 -22.61
N LYS A 870 -22.66 -6.41 -21.43
CA LYS A 870 -21.36 -5.94 -20.96
C LYS A 870 -20.25 -6.75 -21.65
N LEU A 871 -19.40 -6.08 -22.41
CA LEU A 871 -18.18 -6.58 -23.05
C LEU A 871 -17.07 -6.68 -22.00
N VAL A 872 -16.04 -7.48 -22.26
CA VAL A 872 -14.97 -7.81 -21.30
C VAL A 872 -13.62 -7.73 -21.98
#